data_AF-A0A9D4R918-F1
#
_entry.id   AF-A0A9D4R918-F1
#
_cell.length_a   1.000
_cell.length_b   1.000
_cell.length_c   1.000
_cell.angle_alpha   90.00
_cell.angle_beta   90.00
_cell.angle_gamma   90.00
#
_symmetry.space_group_name_H-M   'P 1'
#
loop_
_entity.id
_entity.type
_entity.pdbx_description
1 polymer ?
#
loop_
_entity_poly.entity_id
_entity_poly.type
_entity_poly.pdbx_seq_one_letter_code
_entity_poly.pdbx_strand_id
1 'polypeptide(L)'
;MNDVRYFTVLPDDKECIMSILQNAIDETRLPDEFERLQFCFRFGEKCTNGIKLDAFDLSEIIRVTVHSAIDIRSDVFDLMWSMTGLQKVVGSKGVLSTCLSFRDCGNFQSNLDGKLMDISKDLRDICHNTSGELLFMQLYVDIPHRKPKSRFHPVSGCIAGGLVFHKDTYSAFTRDANSYISTLDSNFSLMNRSSCRLEVVQEVRQVKMMLHATDFINVDNVYSLLKNQPLIVPFDIGMVAAVQKLGLFMTTHLKELLGNYSGTGNIEATWKAYQLELAAEKLLWGTPFASASYLLSVNLGPGRLEESRSLTDDKGFLALEKWTASMATEYSIPPCCVWTTSQPMQSKIRRVVGLHDVLESSAFVVGRRMVHTLLVDLYEGAKMFCRLEEFKREMFSDTPTSYRVSGGVTLSRLAELLSSNRRLGVHMVFGYQVKLIRKTQLDLGVVILDGLNDLRLKHFPALKLYDVHGHQTLCWDTRFGLWQICYKERNATEMQPSPMLLTKLIITELELRRLVYASKLKSLPIRFPWIASCVKKLSREKLSDDQLVCLLSFISCVALIMNGWFVDYDAMQTLCTDLPVTQHRLKDLEIQSKLLLSKCNTTPVYRLHQSIPTIVTVREKKESASTLKDQPQMDVRVEEVLEKEISNTCLISADSEEQNDQRIKPRAATCLPLAKGMCRWIAEEIEILYMVLGRKRKHDEGYEMYKDECLKKNVPFHGKDAFRRKIQRVAKDIGSQT
;
A
#
# COMPACT_ATOMS: atom_id res chain seq x y z
N MET A 1 23.60 27.17 -22.89
CA MET A 1 23.58 25.75 -23.30
C MET A 1 24.96 25.13 -23.02
N ASN A 2 25.50 25.32 -21.81
CA ASN A 2 26.95 25.29 -21.55
C ASN A 2 27.25 24.40 -20.33
N ASP A 3 27.14 23.08 -20.48
CA ASP A 3 27.57 22.11 -19.47
C ASP A 3 28.47 21.06 -20.14
N VAL A 4 29.79 21.27 -20.05
CA VAL A 4 30.80 20.53 -20.82
C VAL A 4 30.82 19.04 -20.45
N ARG A 5 30.24 18.66 -19.30
CA ARG A 5 30.14 17.27 -18.80
C ARG A 5 29.29 16.34 -19.66
N TYR A 6 28.63 16.86 -20.70
CA TYR A 6 27.84 16.08 -21.66
C TYR A 6 28.41 16.09 -23.09
N PHE A 7 29.59 16.68 -23.33
CA PHE A 7 30.27 16.57 -24.62
C PHE A 7 30.83 15.16 -24.79
N THR A 8 30.25 14.41 -25.74
CA THR A 8 30.91 13.23 -26.29
C THR A 8 31.87 13.70 -27.37
N VAL A 9 33.15 13.81 -27.04
CA VAL A 9 34.19 14.15 -28.02
C VAL A 9 34.30 12.99 -29.01
N LEU A 10 34.09 13.26 -30.30
CA LEU A 10 34.32 12.26 -31.33
C LEU A 10 35.84 12.07 -31.52
N PRO A 11 36.30 10.88 -31.97
CA PRO A 11 37.74 10.63 -32.13
C PRO A 11 38.45 11.67 -33.00
N ASP A 12 37.77 12.18 -34.02
CA ASP A 12 38.30 13.15 -34.98
C ASP A 12 38.35 14.60 -34.43
N ASP A 13 37.49 14.93 -33.45
CA ASP A 13 37.47 16.24 -32.77
C ASP A 13 38.59 16.35 -31.70
N LYS A 14 39.19 15.22 -31.30
CA LYS A 14 40.17 15.09 -30.20
C LYS A 14 41.35 16.04 -30.37
N GLU A 15 41.99 16.04 -31.53
CA GLU A 15 43.19 16.86 -31.78
C GLU A 15 42.86 18.36 -31.78
N CYS A 16 41.71 18.74 -32.37
CA CYS A 16 41.23 20.12 -32.35
C CYS A 16 41.02 20.61 -30.91
N ILE A 17 40.29 19.85 -30.08
CA ILE A 17 40.00 20.24 -28.69
C ILE A 17 41.27 20.27 -27.84
N MET A 18 42.19 19.29 -28.01
CA MET A 18 43.47 19.30 -27.30
C MET A 18 44.35 20.49 -27.70
N SER A 19 44.41 20.87 -28.99
CA SER A 19 45.19 22.04 -29.44
C SER A 19 44.64 23.37 -28.87
N ILE A 20 43.31 23.50 -28.79
CA ILE A 20 42.65 24.67 -28.18
C ILE A 20 42.96 24.76 -26.68
N LEU A 21 42.95 23.61 -25.97
CA LEU A 21 43.31 23.56 -24.56
C LEU A 21 44.79 23.89 -24.33
N GLN A 22 45.70 23.39 -25.17
CA GLN A 22 47.12 23.68 -25.09
C GLN A 22 47.40 25.17 -25.30
N ASN A 23 46.84 25.78 -26.35
CA ASN A 23 46.99 27.21 -26.61
C ASN A 23 46.51 28.07 -25.41
N ALA A 24 45.37 27.72 -24.81
CA ALA A 24 44.85 28.41 -23.63
C ALA A 24 45.73 28.22 -22.38
N ILE A 25 46.38 27.06 -22.22
CA ILE A 25 47.38 26.82 -21.17
C ILE A 25 48.61 27.71 -21.40
N ASP A 26 49.12 27.77 -22.63
CA ASP A 26 50.34 28.52 -22.95
C ASP A 26 50.16 30.05 -22.87
N GLU A 27 49.00 30.57 -23.26
CA GLU A 27 48.60 31.97 -23.04
C GLU A 27 48.44 32.33 -21.54
N THR A 28 48.15 31.36 -20.68
CA THR A 28 47.91 31.58 -19.24
C THR A 28 49.22 31.77 -18.47
N ARG A 29 49.65 33.03 -18.33
CA ARG A 29 50.76 33.41 -17.45
C ARG A 29 50.42 33.15 -15.98
N LEU A 30 51.19 32.28 -15.33
CA LEU A 30 51.15 32.05 -13.88
C LEU A 30 52.40 32.66 -13.21
N PRO A 31 52.34 33.03 -11.92
CA PRO A 31 53.53 33.36 -11.13
C PRO A 31 54.39 32.11 -10.90
N ASP A 32 55.70 32.31 -10.69
CA ASP A 32 56.71 31.25 -10.55
C ASP A 32 56.47 30.28 -9.37
N GLU A 33 55.55 30.62 -8.46
CA GLU A 33 55.13 29.81 -7.30
C GLU A 33 54.03 28.78 -7.63
N PHE A 34 53.46 28.78 -8.85
CA PHE A 34 52.27 27.99 -9.21
C PHE A 34 52.52 26.99 -10.34
N GLU A 35 52.34 25.70 -10.03
CA GLU A 35 52.38 24.59 -10.99
C GLU A 35 51.06 24.44 -11.78
N ARG A 36 51.15 24.06 -13.05
CA ARG A 36 50.00 23.80 -13.94
C ARG A 36 49.57 22.34 -13.84
N LEU A 37 48.37 22.07 -13.30
CA LEU A 37 47.78 20.72 -13.25
C LEU A 37 46.63 20.58 -14.26
N GLN A 38 46.82 19.75 -15.29
CA GLN A 38 45.78 19.43 -16.28
C GLN A 38 45.06 18.12 -15.91
N PHE A 39 43.73 18.18 -15.81
CA PHE A 39 42.88 17.01 -15.56
C PHE A 39 42.10 16.64 -16.83
N CYS A 40 42.56 15.65 -17.58
CA CYS A 40 41.81 15.08 -18.71
C CYS A 40 40.91 13.93 -18.25
N PHE A 41 39.63 13.95 -18.64
CA PHE A 41 38.66 12.90 -18.31
C PHE A 41 37.98 12.35 -19.58
N ARG A 42 38.40 11.18 -20.05
CA ARG A 42 37.80 10.49 -21.22
C ARG A 42 36.56 9.68 -20.82
N PHE A 43 35.54 10.37 -20.30
CA PHE A 43 34.28 9.73 -19.91
C PHE A 43 33.49 9.25 -21.15
N GLY A 44 33.10 7.97 -21.15
CA GLY A 44 32.22 7.37 -22.17
C GLY A 44 32.94 6.61 -23.30
N GLU A 45 34.26 6.77 -23.45
CA GLU A 45 35.04 6.11 -24.50
C GLU A 45 35.31 4.62 -24.18
N LYS A 46 34.40 3.73 -24.60
CA LYS A 46 34.48 2.27 -24.37
C LYS A 46 35.26 1.56 -25.48
N CYS A 47 36.59 1.47 -25.35
CA CYS A 47 37.46 0.82 -26.34
C CYS A 47 37.78 -0.64 -25.98
N THR A 48 37.25 -1.60 -26.76
CA THR A 48 37.59 -3.04 -26.62
C THR A 48 39.06 -3.32 -26.90
N ASN A 49 39.65 -2.57 -27.82
CA ASN A 49 41.00 -2.80 -28.34
C ASN A 49 42.07 -2.07 -27.50
N GLY A 50 41.70 -1.52 -26.34
CA GLY A 50 42.54 -0.68 -25.48
C GLY A 50 42.52 0.80 -25.84
N ILE A 51 43.16 1.62 -25.01
CA ILE A 51 43.19 3.09 -25.09
C ILE A 51 44.62 3.56 -25.36
N LYS A 52 44.78 4.44 -26.36
CA LYS A 52 46.04 5.16 -26.61
C LYS A 52 46.15 6.41 -25.76
N LEU A 53 47.33 6.66 -25.20
CA LEU A 53 47.72 7.90 -24.51
C LEU A 53 48.66 8.77 -25.36
N ASP A 54 48.66 8.56 -26.68
CA ASP A 54 49.43 9.26 -27.71
C ASP A 54 49.28 10.80 -27.75
N ALA A 55 48.23 11.36 -27.15
CA ALA A 55 47.97 12.80 -27.08
C ALA A 55 48.50 13.46 -25.78
N PHE A 56 49.41 12.81 -25.06
CA PHE A 56 50.02 13.30 -23.84
C PHE A 56 51.52 12.92 -23.82
N ASP A 57 52.39 13.78 -23.30
CA ASP A 57 53.75 13.35 -22.98
C ASP A 57 53.70 12.42 -21.76
N LEU A 58 54.12 11.17 -21.93
CA LEU A 58 54.03 10.15 -20.88
C LEU A 58 54.93 10.45 -19.66
N SER A 59 55.90 11.36 -19.78
CA SER A 59 56.78 11.78 -18.69
C SER A 59 56.17 12.87 -17.81
N GLU A 60 55.20 13.64 -18.32
CA GLU A 60 54.47 14.68 -17.57
C GLU A 60 53.23 14.12 -16.84
N ILE A 61 52.86 12.86 -17.09
CA ILE A 61 51.67 12.24 -16.49
C ILE A 61 51.92 11.87 -15.02
N ILE A 62 51.51 12.76 -14.12
CA ILE A 62 51.56 12.59 -12.66
C ILE A 62 50.77 11.35 -12.19
N ARG A 63 49.62 11.06 -12.81
CA ARG A 63 48.72 9.96 -12.40
C ARG A 63 47.78 9.50 -13.51
N VAL A 64 47.54 8.19 -13.63
CA VAL A 64 46.47 7.62 -14.47
C VAL A 64 45.63 6.65 -13.64
N THR A 65 44.32 6.71 -13.79
CA THR A 65 43.40 5.66 -13.33
C THR A 65 42.63 5.08 -14.52
N VAL A 66 42.49 3.76 -14.57
CA VAL A 66 41.86 3.05 -15.70
C VAL A 66 40.66 2.25 -15.21
N HIS A 67 39.51 2.48 -15.84
CA HIS A 67 38.34 1.61 -15.74
C HIS A 67 38.54 0.44 -16.70
N SER A 68 38.75 -0.76 -16.17
CA SER A 68 38.79 -2.02 -16.95
C SER A 68 37.61 -2.90 -16.59
N ALA A 69 37.06 -3.61 -17.57
CA ALA A 69 35.95 -4.52 -17.35
C ALA A 69 36.01 -5.76 -18.23
N ILE A 70 35.39 -6.84 -17.77
CA ILE A 70 35.20 -8.11 -18.47
C ILE A 70 33.73 -8.53 -18.37
N ASP A 71 33.16 -9.00 -19.48
CA ASP A 71 31.79 -9.53 -19.53
C ASP A 71 31.82 -11.05 -19.65
N ILE A 72 31.26 -11.74 -18.66
CA ILE A 72 31.08 -13.20 -18.66
C ILE A 72 29.71 -13.50 -19.27
N ARG A 73 29.69 -14.33 -20.32
CA ARG A 73 28.52 -14.60 -21.18
C ARG A 73 28.40 -16.11 -21.47
N SER A 74 27.19 -16.54 -21.84
CA SER A 74 26.90 -17.88 -22.34
C SER A 74 25.92 -17.78 -23.51
N ASP A 75 26.01 -18.70 -24.46
CA ASP A 75 25.03 -18.86 -25.54
C ASP A 75 23.88 -19.81 -25.21
N VAL A 76 23.98 -20.51 -24.07
CA VAL A 76 23.01 -21.52 -23.60
C VAL A 76 22.17 -21.01 -22.42
N PHE A 77 22.70 -20.07 -21.63
CA PHE A 77 22.09 -19.61 -20.38
C PHE A 77 22.12 -18.08 -20.24
N ASP A 78 21.04 -17.49 -19.72
CA ASP A 78 21.06 -16.15 -19.15
C ASP A 78 21.83 -16.22 -17.80
N LEU A 79 22.95 -15.49 -17.67
CA LEU A 79 23.82 -15.56 -16.49
C LEU A 79 23.54 -14.41 -15.51
N MET A 80 23.54 -14.72 -14.20
CA MET A 80 23.49 -13.74 -13.12
C MET A 80 24.47 -14.07 -11.99
N TRP A 81 24.96 -13.07 -11.25
CA TRP A 81 25.87 -13.32 -10.12
C TRP A 81 25.11 -13.86 -8.92
N SER A 82 25.62 -14.91 -8.27
CA SER A 82 25.03 -15.51 -7.07
C SER A 82 25.19 -14.60 -5.85
N MET A 83 24.08 -14.30 -5.17
CA MET A 83 24.05 -13.56 -3.90
C MET A 83 24.93 -14.25 -2.84
N THR A 84 24.73 -15.57 -2.64
CA THR A 84 25.50 -16.37 -1.68
C THR A 84 26.93 -16.63 -2.16
N GLY A 85 27.18 -16.65 -3.46
CA GLY A 85 28.53 -16.67 -4.03
C GLY A 85 29.31 -15.40 -3.70
N LEU A 86 28.72 -14.23 -3.99
CA LEU A 86 29.31 -12.92 -3.69
C LEU A 86 29.62 -12.78 -2.20
N GLN A 87 28.72 -13.20 -1.30
CA GLN A 87 28.91 -13.19 0.15
C GLN A 87 30.11 -14.01 0.67
N LYS A 88 30.71 -14.90 -0.13
CA LYS A 88 31.96 -15.62 0.21
C LYS A 88 33.21 -14.85 -0.18
N VAL A 89 33.11 -13.94 -1.16
CA VAL A 89 34.25 -13.25 -1.77
C VAL A 89 34.28 -11.75 -1.52
N VAL A 90 33.18 -11.16 -1.05
CA VAL A 90 33.10 -9.77 -0.59
C VAL A 90 32.71 -9.73 0.88
N GLY A 91 33.33 -8.81 1.62
CA GLY A 91 33.07 -8.60 3.03
C GLY A 91 32.04 -7.48 3.29
N SER A 92 32.18 -6.85 4.45
CA SER A 92 31.30 -5.81 4.99
C SER A 92 31.41 -4.44 4.31
N LYS A 93 32.56 -4.13 3.68
CA LYS A 93 32.82 -2.79 3.09
C LYS A 93 32.40 -2.68 1.63
N GLY A 94 31.10 -2.74 1.39
CA GLY A 94 30.49 -2.43 0.09
C GLY A 94 28.96 -2.44 0.16
N VAL A 95 28.33 -2.30 -0.99
CA VAL A 95 26.88 -2.46 -1.15
C VAL A 95 26.61 -3.73 -1.94
N LEU A 96 25.92 -4.67 -1.32
CA LEU A 96 25.36 -5.85 -1.96
C LEU A 96 23.85 -5.64 -2.13
N SER A 97 23.32 -5.87 -3.32
CA SER A 97 21.93 -5.61 -3.71
C SER A 97 21.37 -6.76 -4.53
N THR A 98 20.06 -7.03 -4.48
CA THR A 98 19.44 -8.08 -5.31
C THR A 98 19.37 -7.66 -6.78
N CYS A 99 19.58 -8.63 -7.68
CA CYS A 99 19.45 -8.40 -9.13
C CYS A 99 18.09 -8.93 -9.62
N LEU A 100 17.38 -8.10 -10.41
CA LEU A 100 16.00 -8.36 -10.86
C LEU A 100 15.02 -8.85 -9.77
N SER A 101 15.23 -8.42 -8.53
CA SER A 101 14.52 -8.89 -7.31
C SER A 101 14.66 -10.40 -6.98
N PHE A 102 15.42 -11.18 -7.75
CA PHE A 102 15.74 -12.57 -7.40
C PHE A 102 16.59 -12.60 -6.13
N ARG A 103 16.14 -13.36 -5.13
CA ARG A 103 16.83 -13.48 -3.82
C ARG A 103 18.26 -14.00 -3.95
N ASP A 104 18.43 -15.01 -4.81
CA ASP A 104 19.69 -15.73 -4.97
C ASP A 104 20.64 -15.06 -5.98
N CYS A 105 20.22 -13.93 -6.60
CA CYS A 105 21.04 -13.17 -7.55
C CYS A 105 21.38 -11.78 -6.99
N GLY A 106 22.63 -11.34 -7.15
CA GLY A 106 23.12 -10.10 -6.58
C GLY A 106 23.88 -9.21 -7.55
N ASN A 107 24.07 -7.95 -7.15
CA ASN A 107 25.09 -7.04 -7.66
C ASN A 107 25.88 -6.49 -6.46
N PHE A 108 27.21 -6.51 -6.54
CA PHE A 108 28.13 -5.93 -5.56
C PHE A 108 28.79 -4.66 -6.11
N GLN A 109 28.97 -3.67 -5.24
CA GLN A 109 29.75 -2.47 -5.50
C GLN A 109 30.63 -2.13 -4.27
N SER A 110 31.92 -1.88 -4.48
CA SER A 110 32.81 -1.43 -3.40
C SER A 110 32.51 0.01 -2.95
N ASN A 111 32.91 0.33 -1.71
CA ASN A 111 32.90 1.71 -1.25
C ASN A 111 33.97 2.55 -1.97
N LEU A 112 33.68 3.84 -2.14
CA LEU A 112 34.64 4.87 -2.59
C LEU A 112 35.13 5.70 -1.39
N ASP A 113 35.52 5.04 -0.30
CA ASP A 113 35.92 5.69 0.96
C ASP A 113 37.44 5.83 1.17
N GLY A 114 38.24 5.52 0.14
CA GLY A 114 39.70 5.65 0.15
C GLY A 114 40.42 4.66 1.08
N LYS A 115 39.75 3.61 1.55
CA LYS A 115 40.32 2.60 2.45
C LYS A 115 40.32 1.24 1.78
N LEU A 116 41.31 0.40 2.13
CA LEU A 116 41.46 -0.98 1.67
C LEU A 116 40.12 -1.73 1.54
N MET A 117 39.91 -2.35 0.37
CA MET A 117 38.69 -3.11 0.07
C MET A 117 38.61 -4.42 0.85
N ASP A 118 37.42 -4.66 1.40
CA ASP A 118 37.06 -5.87 2.13
C ASP A 118 36.59 -6.93 1.11
N ILE A 119 37.56 -7.56 0.45
CA ILE A 119 37.39 -8.62 -0.56
C ILE A 119 38.35 -9.78 -0.28
N SER A 120 37.96 -11.00 -0.64
CA SER A 120 38.78 -12.20 -0.49
C SER A 120 40.06 -12.15 -1.33
N LYS A 121 41.01 -13.04 -1.00
CA LYS A 121 42.24 -13.19 -1.80
C LYS A 121 41.90 -13.59 -3.24
N ASP A 122 41.07 -14.60 -3.43
CA ASP A 122 40.66 -15.12 -4.75
C ASP A 122 40.10 -14.01 -5.65
N LEU A 123 39.28 -13.11 -5.10
CA LEU A 123 38.69 -11.98 -5.84
C LEU A 123 39.68 -10.82 -6.05
N ARG A 124 40.72 -10.69 -5.21
CA ARG A 124 41.78 -9.70 -5.40
C ARG A 124 42.81 -10.16 -6.45
N ASP A 125 43.15 -11.45 -6.44
CA ASP A 125 44.16 -12.05 -7.32
C ASP A 125 43.78 -12.03 -8.81
N ILE A 126 42.51 -11.76 -9.15
CA ILE A 126 42.12 -11.48 -10.55
C ILE A 126 42.72 -10.17 -11.09
N CYS A 127 43.15 -9.26 -10.20
CA CYS A 127 43.80 -8.02 -10.58
C CYS A 127 45.31 -8.26 -10.74
N HIS A 128 45.92 -7.72 -11.79
CA HIS A 128 47.37 -7.86 -11.98
C HIS A 128 48.14 -7.09 -10.90
N ASN A 129 48.91 -7.79 -10.05
CA ASN A 129 49.71 -7.20 -8.96
C ASN A 129 50.74 -6.14 -9.41
N THR A 130 51.12 -6.16 -10.69
CA THR A 130 51.95 -5.15 -11.36
C THR A 130 51.24 -3.80 -11.54
N SER A 131 49.92 -3.82 -11.66
CA SER A 131 49.15 -2.78 -12.34
C SER A 131 48.60 -1.70 -11.42
N GLY A 132 48.82 -1.85 -10.10
CA GLY A 132 48.80 -0.76 -9.12
C GLY A 132 47.86 -0.96 -7.94
N GLU A 133 47.34 0.13 -7.38
CA GLU A 133 46.32 0.05 -6.33
C GLU A 133 44.93 -0.06 -6.95
N LEU A 134 44.15 -1.01 -6.44
CA LEU A 134 42.74 -1.20 -6.79
C LEU A 134 41.91 -0.18 -6.00
N LEU A 135 41.30 0.77 -6.71
CA LEU A 135 40.53 1.89 -6.13
C LEU A 135 39.03 1.61 -6.05
N PHE A 136 38.51 0.78 -6.96
CA PHE A 136 37.10 0.40 -7.02
C PHE A 136 36.91 -0.99 -7.66
N MET A 137 35.86 -1.71 -7.26
CA MET A 137 35.42 -2.95 -7.89
C MET A 137 33.89 -3.06 -7.85
N GLN A 138 33.30 -3.51 -8.96
CA GLN A 138 31.87 -3.76 -9.09
C GLN A 138 31.63 -5.08 -9.84
N LEU A 139 30.75 -5.93 -9.31
CA LEU A 139 30.30 -7.17 -9.94
C LEU A 139 28.79 -7.04 -10.14
N TYR A 140 28.35 -6.88 -11.39
CA TYR A 140 26.96 -6.59 -11.70
C TYR A 140 26.48 -7.36 -12.92
N VAL A 141 25.17 -7.55 -13.03
CA VAL A 141 24.55 -8.06 -14.25
C VAL A 141 24.22 -6.86 -15.14
N ASP A 142 24.60 -6.90 -16.42
CA ASP A 142 24.40 -5.77 -17.35
C ASP A 142 22.92 -5.65 -17.78
N ILE A 143 22.13 -5.07 -16.88
CA ILE A 143 20.67 -4.95 -16.99
C ILE A 143 20.29 -3.46 -16.81
N PRO A 144 19.53 -2.86 -17.73
CA PRO A 144 19.09 -1.47 -17.63
C PRO A 144 18.24 -1.21 -16.38
N HIS A 145 18.75 -0.38 -15.47
CA HIS A 145 18.11 -0.05 -14.18
C HIS A 145 18.17 1.46 -13.89
N ARG A 146 18.05 2.31 -14.91
CA ARG A 146 18.10 3.78 -14.76
C ARG A 146 16.97 4.24 -13.83
N LYS A 147 17.31 4.78 -12.66
CA LYS A 147 16.33 5.28 -11.70
C LYS A 147 15.65 6.56 -12.21
N PRO A 148 14.30 6.64 -12.27
CA PRO A 148 13.60 7.84 -12.70
C PRO A 148 13.79 9.00 -11.73
N LYS A 149 13.91 10.22 -12.28
CA LYS A 149 13.91 11.47 -11.50
C LYS A 149 12.47 11.98 -11.35
N SER A 150 11.68 11.27 -10.55
CA SER A 150 10.25 11.53 -10.32
C SER A 150 9.92 11.64 -8.81
N ARG A 151 8.68 12.05 -8.51
CA ARG A 151 8.04 11.75 -7.21
C ARG A 151 7.88 10.24 -7.03
N PHE A 152 7.66 9.81 -5.79
CA PHE A 152 7.25 8.44 -5.48
C PHE A 152 5.82 8.18 -5.99
N HIS A 153 5.60 7.00 -6.57
CA HIS A 153 4.30 6.51 -7.04
C HIS A 153 3.46 7.59 -7.77
N PRO A 154 4.01 8.22 -8.83
CA PRO A 154 3.42 9.39 -9.45
C PRO A 154 2.12 9.11 -10.23
N VAL A 155 1.94 7.90 -10.78
CA VAL A 155 0.74 7.48 -11.51
C VAL A 155 -0.44 7.32 -10.55
N SER A 156 -0.27 6.57 -9.47
CA SER A 156 -1.31 6.47 -8.42
C SER A 156 -1.57 7.83 -7.76
N GLY A 157 -0.55 8.69 -7.65
CA GLY A 157 -0.69 10.08 -7.19
C GLY A 157 -1.56 10.95 -8.11
N CYS A 158 -1.38 10.84 -9.44
CA CYS A 158 -2.24 11.49 -10.43
C CYS A 158 -3.71 11.05 -10.33
N ILE A 159 -3.95 9.76 -10.13
CA ILE A 159 -5.30 9.19 -10.01
C ILE A 159 -5.95 9.65 -8.70
N ALA A 160 -5.31 9.39 -7.55
CA ALA A 160 -5.89 9.64 -6.23
C ALA A 160 -6.00 11.13 -5.87
N GLY A 161 -4.95 11.90 -6.13
CA GLY A 161 -4.83 13.29 -5.68
C GLY A 161 -5.24 14.34 -6.72
N GLY A 162 -5.35 13.98 -8.00
CA GLY A 162 -5.52 14.95 -9.09
C GLY A 162 -6.79 15.82 -9.02
N LEU A 163 -7.83 15.39 -8.29
CA LEU A 163 -9.01 16.22 -8.01
C LEU A 163 -8.76 17.34 -6.99
N VAL A 164 -7.81 17.18 -6.05
CA VAL A 164 -7.64 18.07 -4.87
C VAL A 164 -6.27 18.74 -4.78
N PHE A 165 -5.31 18.32 -5.60
CA PHE A 165 -4.02 19.00 -5.75
C PHE A 165 -4.18 20.38 -6.43
N HIS A 166 -3.27 21.31 -6.10
CA HIS A 166 -3.16 22.56 -6.86
C HIS A 166 -2.73 22.27 -8.31
N LYS A 167 -3.07 23.16 -9.25
CA LYS A 167 -2.80 23.00 -10.69
C LYS A 167 -1.35 22.62 -10.95
N ASP A 168 -0.40 23.31 -10.32
CA ASP A 168 1.04 23.11 -10.53
C ASP A 168 1.53 21.81 -9.89
N THR A 169 0.99 21.43 -8.73
CA THR A 169 1.27 20.14 -8.08
C THR A 169 0.77 18.99 -8.93
N TYR A 170 -0.44 19.08 -9.49
CA TYR A 170 -0.98 18.07 -10.41
C TYR A 170 -0.19 18.02 -11.72
N SER A 171 0.16 19.18 -12.29
CA SER A 171 0.98 19.26 -13.52
C SER A 171 2.37 18.65 -13.32
N ALA A 172 3.00 18.89 -12.16
CA ALA A 172 4.24 18.25 -11.76
C ALA A 172 4.06 16.73 -11.63
N PHE A 173 3.03 16.27 -10.93
CA PHE A 173 2.72 14.83 -10.84
C PHE A 173 2.52 14.19 -12.22
N THR A 174 1.79 14.83 -13.15
CA THR A 174 1.57 14.30 -14.52
C THR A 174 2.86 14.23 -15.33
N ARG A 175 3.71 15.27 -15.28
CA ARG A 175 5.04 15.25 -15.90
C ARG A 175 5.92 14.16 -15.31
N ASP A 176 5.94 14.06 -13.98
CA ASP A 176 6.77 13.10 -13.24
C ASP A 176 6.28 11.66 -13.48
N ALA A 177 4.97 11.44 -13.70
CA ALA A 177 4.37 10.16 -14.09
C ALA A 177 4.77 9.75 -15.51
N ASN A 178 4.68 10.66 -16.49
CA ASN A 178 5.13 10.39 -17.86
C ASN A 178 6.64 10.10 -17.91
N SER A 179 7.45 10.83 -17.14
CA SER A 179 8.89 10.61 -16.99
C SER A 179 9.22 9.25 -16.35
N TYR A 180 8.50 8.89 -15.29
CA TYR A 180 8.61 7.60 -14.60
C TYR A 180 8.26 6.43 -15.55
N ILE A 181 7.10 6.50 -16.21
CA ILE A 181 6.66 5.51 -17.20
C ILE A 181 7.70 5.38 -18.31
N SER A 182 8.12 6.48 -18.94
CA SER A 182 9.12 6.45 -20.03
C SER A 182 10.47 5.87 -19.59
N THR A 183 10.87 6.10 -18.34
CA THR A 183 12.11 5.51 -17.79
C THR A 183 11.97 3.99 -17.60
N LEU A 184 10.83 3.51 -17.07
CA LEU A 184 10.55 2.08 -16.98
C LEU A 184 10.49 1.43 -18.37
N ASP A 185 9.79 2.07 -19.30
CA ASP A 185 9.62 1.63 -20.69
C ASP A 185 10.97 1.46 -21.38
N SER A 186 11.88 2.44 -21.20
CA SER A 186 13.26 2.37 -21.68
C SER A 186 14.09 1.30 -20.99
N ASN A 187 13.96 1.10 -19.67
CA ASN A 187 14.69 0.05 -18.96
C ASN A 187 14.28 -1.34 -19.50
N PHE A 188 12.98 -1.64 -19.55
CA PHE A 188 12.50 -2.95 -20.01
C PHE A 188 12.71 -3.18 -21.51
N SER A 189 12.54 -2.16 -22.37
CA SER A 189 12.78 -2.28 -23.82
C SER A 189 14.25 -2.56 -24.18
N LEU A 190 15.19 -2.29 -23.27
CA LEU A 190 16.62 -2.53 -23.46
C LEU A 190 17.11 -3.85 -22.81
N MET A 191 16.24 -4.62 -22.15
CA MET A 191 16.58 -5.94 -21.57
C MET A 191 16.54 -7.05 -22.64
N ASN A 192 17.71 -7.53 -23.08
CA ASN A 192 17.79 -8.52 -24.17
C ASN A 192 18.30 -9.90 -23.72
N ARG A 193 19.51 -9.95 -23.17
CA ARG A 193 20.16 -11.11 -22.51
C ARG A 193 20.91 -10.57 -21.29
N SER A 194 21.15 -11.39 -20.27
CA SER A 194 22.00 -10.99 -19.14
C SER A 194 23.46 -11.45 -19.31
N SER A 195 24.40 -10.57 -18.97
CA SER A 195 25.82 -10.91 -18.82
C SER A 195 26.36 -10.49 -17.46
N CYS A 196 27.16 -11.36 -16.86
CA CYS A 196 27.86 -11.11 -15.60
C CYS A 196 29.09 -10.24 -15.87
N ARG A 197 28.95 -8.94 -15.65
CA ARG A 197 30.02 -7.95 -15.82
C ARG A 197 30.81 -7.78 -14.53
N LEU A 198 32.13 -7.77 -14.64
CA LEU A 198 33.06 -7.40 -13.59
C LEU A 198 33.84 -6.17 -14.05
N GLU A 199 33.86 -5.13 -13.22
CA GLU A 199 34.51 -3.85 -13.51
C GLU A 199 35.42 -3.45 -12.34
N VAL A 200 36.61 -2.93 -12.66
CA VAL A 200 37.63 -2.50 -11.71
C VAL A 200 38.20 -1.15 -12.12
N VAL A 201 38.56 -0.33 -11.13
CA VAL A 201 39.38 0.87 -11.34
C VAL A 201 40.72 0.67 -10.65
N GLN A 202 41.80 0.78 -11.41
CA GLN A 202 43.17 0.63 -10.91
C GLN A 202 44.00 1.87 -11.27
N GLU A 203 44.94 2.23 -10.40
CA GLU A 203 45.92 3.30 -10.63
C GLU A 203 47.19 2.78 -11.32
N VAL A 204 47.53 3.29 -12.50
CA VAL A 204 48.61 2.74 -13.32
C VAL A 204 49.98 3.13 -12.78
N ARG A 205 50.76 2.16 -12.27
CA ARG A 205 52.13 2.38 -11.77
C ARG A 205 53.18 2.70 -12.84
N GLN A 206 52.96 2.25 -14.07
CA GLN A 206 53.87 2.47 -15.21
C GLN A 206 53.03 2.81 -16.43
N VAL A 207 52.99 4.09 -16.78
CA VAL A 207 52.14 4.58 -17.88
C VAL A 207 52.72 4.11 -19.22
N LYS A 208 51.92 3.33 -19.96
CA LYS A 208 52.25 2.88 -21.32
C LYS A 208 51.52 3.76 -22.34
N MET A 209 52.10 3.90 -23.53
CA MET A 209 51.45 4.55 -24.69
C MET A 209 50.11 3.88 -25.07
N MET A 210 49.97 2.58 -24.80
CA MET A 210 48.77 1.78 -25.07
C MET A 210 48.40 0.97 -23.82
N LEU A 211 47.13 0.99 -23.43
CA LEU A 211 46.60 0.32 -22.24
C LEU A 211 45.41 -0.57 -22.61
N HIS A 212 45.50 -1.87 -22.35
CA HIS A 212 44.45 -2.85 -22.62
C HIS A 212 43.80 -3.36 -21.32
N ALA A 213 42.55 -3.82 -21.36
CA ALA A 213 41.88 -4.36 -20.15
C ALA A 213 42.63 -5.58 -19.56
N THR A 214 43.34 -6.33 -20.40
CA THR A 214 44.22 -7.46 -20.01
C THR A 214 45.51 -7.03 -19.29
N ASP A 215 45.89 -5.75 -19.31
CA ASP A 215 46.95 -5.25 -18.41
C ASP A 215 46.47 -5.20 -16.94
N PHE A 216 45.16 -5.19 -16.69
CA PHE A 216 44.56 -4.94 -15.37
C PHE A 216 43.80 -6.16 -14.81
N ILE A 217 43.18 -6.96 -15.69
CA ILE A 217 42.38 -8.15 -15.33
C ILE A 217 43.05 -9.43 -15.88
N ASN A 218 43.46 -10.31 -14.98
CA ASN A 218 43.98 -11.64 -15.28
C ASN A 218 42.81 -12.60 -15.55
N VAL A 219 42.64 -12.98 -16.82
CA VAL A 219 41.53 -13.82 -17.29
C VAL A 219 41.59 -15.25 -16.72
N ASP A 220 42.78 -15.84 -16.59
CA ASP A 220 42.95 -17.19 -16.03
C ASP A 220 42.55 -17.25 -14.55
N ASN A 221 42.86 -16.18 -13.80
CA ASN A 221 42.43 -16.04 -12.40
C ASN A 221 40.91 -15.80 -12.30
N VAL A 222 40.27 -15.14 -13.27
CA VAL A 222 38.80 -15.09 -13.34
C VAL A 222 38.21 -16.49 -13.57
N TYR A 223 38.77 -17.30 -14.49
CA TYR A 223 38.32 -18.68 -14.67
C TYR A 223 38.54 -19.55 -13.42
N SER A 224 39.68 -19.39 -12.73
CA SER A 224 39.97 -20.07 -11.46
C SER A 224 38.97 -19.70 -10.37
N LEU A 225 38.69 -18.40 -10.22
CA LEU A 225 37.69 -17.87 -9.28
C LEU A 225 36.29 -18.45 -9.54
N LEU A 226 35.84 -18.46 -10.80
CA LEU A 226 34.53 -19.01 -11.20
C LEU A 226 34.44 -20.54 -11.03
N LYS A 227 35.56 -21.26 -11.11
CA LYS A 227 35.64 -22.70 -10.87
C LYS A 227 35.62 -23.06 -9.39
N ASN A 228 36.25 -22.24 -8.54
CA ASN A 228 36.45 -22.52 -7.12
C ASN A 228 35.32 -21.95 -6.23
N GLN A 229 34.63 -20.89 -6.68
CA GLN A 229 33.58 -20.21 -5.92
C GLN A 229 32.25 -20.24 -6.71
N PRO A 230 31.10 -20.56 -6.08
CA PRO A 230 29.81 -20.68 -6.76
C PRO A 230 29.19 -19.30 -7.05
N LEU A 231 29.81 -18.56 -7.97
CA LEU A 231 29.54 -17.15 -8.22
C LEU A 231 28.48 -16.89 -9.29
N ILE A 232 28.04 -17.89 -10.04
CA ILE A 232 27.09 -17.75 -11.16
C ILE A 232 25.83 -18.57 -10.89
N VAL A 233 24.67 -17.95 -11.14
CA VAL A 233 23.38 -18.61 -11.26
C VAL A 233 23.04 -18.66 -12.76
N PRO A 234 23.01 -19.84 -13.39
CA PRO A 234 22.54 -20.00 -14.76
C PRO A 234 21.01 -20.10 -14.79
N PHE A 235 20.37 -19.39 -15.72
CA PHE A 235 18.96 -19.55 -16.05
C PHE A 235 18.79 -19.99 -17.49
N ASP A 236 17.73 -20.74 -17.77
CA ASP A 236 17.34 -21.09 -19.14
C ASP A 236 17.17 -19.83 -19.99
N ILE A 237 17.66 -19.89 -21.23
CA ILE A 237 17.75 -18.72 -22.11
C ILE A 237 16.37 -18.14 -22.43
N GLY A 238 16.21 -16.83 -22.21
CA GLY A 238 14.94 -16.14 -22.36
C GLY A 238 14.20 -15.88 -21.04
N MET A 239 14.79 -16.24 -19.89
CA MET A 239 14.33 -15.75 -18.58
C MET A 239 14.30 -14.21 -18.56
N VAL A 240 15.35 -13.56 -19.07
CA VAL A 240 15.41 -12.09 -19.19
C VAL A 240 14.33 -11.57 -20.15
N ALA A 241 14.02 -12.29 -21.23
CA ALA A 241 12.95 -11.94 -22.15
C ALA A 241 11.54 -12.11 -21.54
N ALA A 242 11.36 -13.02 -20.58
CA ALA A 242 10.12 -13.11 -19.80
C ALA A 242 9.97 -11.93 -18.83
N VAL A 243 11.06 -11.52 -18.17
CA VAL A 243 11.10 -10.32 -17.32
C VAL A 243 10.84 -9.04 -18.13
N GLN A 244 11.42 -8.91 -19.32
CA GLN A 244 11.11 -7.83 -20.28
C GLN A 244 9.61 -7.78 -20.59
N LYS A 245 9.00 -8.90 -20.99
CA LYS A 245 7.56 -8.97 -21.33
C LYS A 245 6.68 -8.56 -20.15
N LEU A 246 7.01 -8.99 -18.92
CA LEU A 246 6.32 -8.57 -17.71
C LEU A 246 6.47 -7.06 -17.46
N GLY A 247 7.68 -6.51 -17.63
CA GLY A 247 7.95 -5.08 -17.51
C GLY A 247 7.17 -4.22 -18.50
N LEU A 248 7.14 -4.63 -19.78
CA LEU A 248 6.38 -3.95 -20.84
C LEU A 248 4.85 -4.07 -20.64
N PHE A 249 4.37 -5.19 -20.10
CA PHE A 249 2.98 -5.34 -19.66
C PHE A 249 2.65 -4.33 -18.55
N MET A 250 3.51 -4.20 -17.52
CA MET A 250 3.30 -3.26 -16.42
C MET A 250 3.33 -1.79 -16.89
N THR A 251 4.27 -1.40 -17.77
CA THR A 251 4.32 -0.02 -18.29
C THR A 251 3.12 0.30 -19.18
N THR A 252 2.63 -0.66 -19.95
CA THR A 252 1.40 -0.50 -20.76
C THR A 252 0.19 -0.27 -19.86
N HIS A 253 -0.01 -1.08 -18.83
CA HIS A 253 -1.11 -0.89 -17.88
C HIS A 253 -0.98 0.43 -17.09
N LEU A 254 0.24 0.89 -16.77
CA LEU A 254 0.44 2.22 -16.16
C LEU A 254 0.10 3.37 -17.12
N LYS A 255 0.39 3.24 -18.42
CA LYS A 255 -0.03 4.21 -19.46
C LYS A 255 -1.56 4.29 -19.54
N GLU A 256 -2.23 3.14 -19.60
CA GLU A 256 -3.70 3.05 -19.63
C GLU A 256 -4.36 3.61 -18.37
N LEU A 257 -3.88 3.24 -17.19
CA LEU A 257 -4.42 3.72 -15.91
C LEU A 257 -4.23 5.23 -15.75
N LEU A 258 -3.10 5.78 -16.20
CA LEU A 258 -2.87 7.22 -16.22
C LEU A 258 -3.83 7.92 -17.20
N GLY A 259 -3.95 7.42 -18.43
CA GLY A 259 -4.82 8.02 -19.45
C GLY A 259 -6.31 8.02 -19.06
N ASN A 260 -6.79 6.89 -18.53
CA ASN A 260 -8.22 6.69 -18.25
C ASN A 260 -8.67 7.24 -16.88
N TYR A 261 -7.78 7.28 -15.89
CA TYR A 261 -8.17 7.60 -14.49
C TYR A 261 -7.41 8.77 -13.84
N SER A 262 -6.48 9.46 -14.51
CA SER A 262 -5.83 10.64 -13.93
C SER A 262 -6.86 11.72 -13.56
N GLY A 263 -6.78 12.24 -12.34
CA GLY A 263 -7.73 13.25 -11.84
C GLY A 263 -9.16 12.75 -11.63
N THR A 264 -9.37 11.44 -11.44
CA THR A 264 -10.70 10.87 -11.12
C THR A 264 -10.90 10.56 -9.63
N GLY A 265 -9.84 10.21 -8.90
CA GLY A 265 -9.94 9.62 -7.58
C GLY A 265 -10.56 8.21 -7.58
N ASN A 266 -10.48 7.43 -8.67
CA ASN A 266 -11.01 6.05 -8.69
C ASN A 266 -10.19 5.11 -7.78
N ILE A 267 -10.86 4.34 -6.91
CA ILE A 267 -10.18 3.50 -5.89
C ILE A 267 -9.44 2.32 -6.52
N GLU A 268 -10.08 1.62 -7.46
CA GLU A 268 -9.49 0.42 -8.07
C GLU A 268 -8.26 0.78 -8.93
N ALA A 269 -8.36 1.82 -9.75
CA ALA A 269 -7.26 2.33 -10.55
C ALA A 269 -6.11 2.88 -9.67
N THR A 270 -6.42 3.54 -8.55
CA THR A 270 -5.41 3.99 -7.58
C THR A 270 -4.60 2.81 -7.03
N TRP A 271 -5.27 1.74 -6.60
CA TRP A 271 -4.59 0.55 -6.09
C TRP A 271 -3.82 -0.20 -7.18
N LYS A 272 -4.42 -0.43 -8.35
CA LYS A 272 -3.74 -1.10 -9.48
C LYS A 272 -2.47 -0.35 -9.90
N ALA A 273 -2.55 0.97 -10.03
CA ALA A 273 -1.38 1.79 -10.35
C ALA A 273 -0.31 1.66 -9.25
N TYR A 274 -0.67 1.81 -7.98
CA TYR A 274 0.28 1.69 -6.87
C TYR A 274 0.92 0.28 -6.77
N GLN A 275 0.15 -0.77 -7.03
CA GLN A 275 0.64 -2.15 -7.08
C GLN A 275 1.63 -2.37 -8.24
N LEU A 276 1.32 -1.84 -9.43
CA LEU A 276 2.22 -1.90 -10.61
C LEU A 276 3.49 -1.06 -10.43
N GLU A 277 3.38 0.13 -9.82
CA GLU A 277 4.51 0.98 -9.45
C GLU A 277 5.42 0.26 -8.44
N LEU A 278 4.86 -0.45 -7.45
CA LEU A 278 5.64 -1.26 -6.52
C LEU A 278 6.27 -2.50 -7.16
N ALA A 279 5.55 -3.19 -8.02
CA ALA A 279 6.08 -4.36 -8.73
C ALA A 279 7.25 -3.96 -9.63
N ALA A 280 7.13 -2.87 -10.40
CA ALA A 280 8.22 -2.33 -11.21
C ALA A 280 9.40 -1.83 -10.35
N GLU A 281 9.15 -1.16 -9.22
CA GLU A 281 10.22 -0.68 -8.34
C GLU A 281 11.02 -1.81 -7.68
N LYS A 282 10.33 -2.82 -7.13
CA LYS A 282 10.97 -4.03 -6.59
C LYS A 282 11.69 -4.80 -7.70
N LEU A 283 11.05 -5.04 -8.85
CA LEU A 283 11.65 -5.80 -9.95
C LEU A 283 12.97 -5.18 -10.46
N LEU A 284 13.07 -3.86 -10.56
CA LEU A 284 14.28 -3.19 -11.07
C LEU A 284 15.34 -2.88 -10.00
N TRP A 285 14.94 -2.63 -8.74
CA TRP A 285 15.85 -2.10 -7.71
C TRP A 285 15.77 -2.82 -6.36
N GLY A 286 15.12 -3.99 -6.29
CA GLY A 286 14.98 -4.84 -5.11
C GLY A 286 14.16 -4.24 -3.95
N THR A 287 13.82 -2.95 -4.02
CA THR A 287 13.23 -2.15 -2.94
C THR A 287 12.35 -1.02 -3.50
N PRO A 288 11.19 -0.71 -2.88
CA PRO A 288 10.43 0.49 -3.20
C PRO A 288 11.19 1.77 -2.88
N PHE A 289 10.96 2.82 -3.65
CA PHE A 289 11.60 4.12 -3.43
C PHE A 289 11.07 4.86 -2.20
N ALA A 290 9.78 4.67 -1.87
CA ALA A 290 9.19 5.20 -0.64
C ALA A 290 9.28 4.16 0.49
N SER A 291 9.96 4.51 1.59
CA SER A 291 10.10 3.64 2.77
C SER A 291 8.76 3.21 3.38
N ALA A 292 7.75 4.08 3.35
CA ALA A 292 6.38 3.75 3.78
C ALA A 292 5.72 2.65 2.94
N SER A 293 6.18 2.43 1.71
CA SER A 293 5.70 1.37 0.83
C SER A 293 6.39 0.01 1.07
N TYR A 294 7.51 -0.04 1.81
CA TYR A 294 8.24 -1.28 2.06
C TYR A 294 7.32 -2.37 2.63
N LEU A 295 6.62 -2.07 3.73
CA LEU A 295 5.69 -3.00 4.38
C LEU A 295 4.58 -3.51 3.43
N LEU A 296 4.11 -2.68 2.51
CA LEU A 296 3.12 -3.12 1.52
C LEU A 296 3.75 -3.99 0.42
N SER A 297 4.95 -3.66 -0.06
CA SER A 297 5.67 -4.52 -1.01
C SER A 297 6.02 -5.90 -0.44
N VAL A 298 6.21 -6.02 0.88
CA VAL A 298 6.39 -7.30 1.57
C VAL A 298 5.08 -8.09 1.66
N ASN A 299 3.95 -7.43 1.94
CA ASN A 299 2.65 -8.11 2.13
C ASN A 299 1.82 -8.26 0.84
N LEU A 300 2.28 -7.72 -0.29
CA LEU A 300 1.66 -7.88 -1.61
C LEU A 300 2.17 -9.17 -2.27
N GLY A 301 1.49 -10.28 -1.95
CA GLY A 301 1.72 -11.60 -2.53
C GLY A 301 0.51 -12.52 -2.29
N PRO A 302 0.34 -13.61 -3.07
CA PRO A 302 -0.85 -14.47 -3.07
C PRO A 302 -1.17 -14.98 -1.66
N GLY A 303 -2.31 -14.54 -1.12
CA GLY A 303 -2.78 -14.82 0.24
C GLY A 303 -4.08 -15.62 0.26
N ARG A 304 -4.38 -16.31 -0.86
CA ARG A 304 -5.56 -17.16 -1.04
C ARG A 304 -5.30 -18.66 -0.87
N LEU A 305 -4.04 -19.06 -0.70
CA LEU A 305 -3.63 -20.43 -0.45
C LEU A 305 -2.57 -20.43 0.68
N GLU A 306 -2.95 -21.04 1.81
CA GLU A 306 -2.09 -21.38 2.96
C GLU A 306 -1.46 -20.22 3.76
N GLU A 307 -0.79 -20.56 4.86
CA GLU A 307 -0.29 -19.63 5.89
C GLU A 307 0.93 -18.81 5.45
N SER A 308 1.47 -19.06 4.26
CA SER A 308 2.59 -18.28 3.73
C SER A 308 2.16 -16.84 3.46
N ARG A 309 2.60 -15.91 4.32
CA ARG A 309 2.66 -14.50 3.95
C ARG A 309 3.47 -14.39 2.67
N SER A 310 2.83 -13.91 1.60
CA SER A 310 3.47 -13.25 0.45
C SER A 310 4.87 -13.80 0.10
N LEU A 311 4.91 -14.86 -0.71
CA LEU A 311 6.15 -15.50 -1.20
C LEU A 311 7.08 -14.53 -1.98
N THR A 312 6.66 -13.30 -2.22
CA THR A 312 7.43 -12.17 -2.78
C THR A 312 8.83 -12.02 -2.18
N ASP A 313 8.97 -11.98 -0.86
CA ASP A 313 10.27 -11.77 -0.22
C ASP A 313 11.12 -13.05 -0.17
N ASP A 314 10.50 -14.25 -0.18
CA ASP A 314 11.22 -15.53 -0.15
C ASP A 314 11.64 -16.03 -1.54
N LYS A 315 10.87 -15.73 -2.60
CA LYS A 315 11.04 -16.22 -3.98
C LYS A 315 11.27 -15.12 -5.02
N GLY A 316 11.28 -13.84 -4.63
CA GLY A 316 11.71 -12.72 -5.48
C GLY A 316 10.68 -12.12 -6.44
N PHE A 317 9.45 -12.64 -6.52
CA PHE A 317 8.42 -12.18 -7.47
C PHE A 317 7.23 -11.52 -6.77
N LEU A 318 6.89 -10.27 -7.12
CA LEU A 318 5.57 -9.70 -6.77
C LEU A 318 4.46 -10.32 -7.60
N ALA A 319 3.96 -11.46 -7.13
CA ALA A 319 2.66 -11.98 -7.54
C ALA A 319 1.55 -11.12 -6.88
N LEU A 320 1.17 -10.03 -7.56
CA LEU A 320 0.24 -9.04 -7.04
C LEU A 320 -1.13 -9.64 -6.69
N GLU A 321 -1.43 -9.72 -5.38
CA GLU A 321 -2.78 -10.03 -4.90
C GLU A 321 -3.81 -9.04 -5.47
N LYS A 322 -5.06 -9.48 -5.55
CA LYS A 322 -6.16 -8.61 -5.90
C LYS A 322 -6.24 -7.48 -4.86
N TRP A 323 -6.15 -6.24 -5.34
CA TRP A 323 -6.13 -5.00 -4.53
C TRP A 323 -7.08 -4.96 -3.32
N THR A 324 -8.26 -5.61 -3.41
CA THR A 324 -9.21 -5.80 -2.31
C THR A 324 -8.65 -6.46 -1.06
N ALA A 325 -7.58 -7.26 -1.17
CA ALA A 325 -6.88 -7.90 -0.04
C ALA A 325 -6.09 -6.90 0.81
N SER A 326 -5.60 -5.80 0.21
CA SER A 326 -4.86 -4.74 0.91
C SER A 326 -5.76 -3.65 1.52
N MET A 327 -7.09 -3.80 1.42
CA MET A 327 -8.07 -2.83 1.91
C MET A 327 -8.50 -3.12 3.35
N ALA A 328 -8.30 -2.15 4.27
CA ALA A 328 -8.91 -2.20 5.60
C ALA A 328 -10.43 -1.91 5.57
N THR A 329 -10.88 -1.11 4.60
CA THR A 329 -12.28 -0.71 4.35
C THR A 329 -12.50 -0.52 2.85
N GLU A 330 -13.74 -0.52 2.36
CA GLU A 330 -14.07 -0.34 0.94
C GLU A 330 -13.74 1.03 0.31
N TYR A 331 -13.30 1.99 1.14
CA TYR A 331 -12.76 3.29 0.73
C TYR A 331 -11.28 3.46 1.07
N SER A 332 -10.62 2.41 1.56
CA SER A 332 -9.18 2.42 1.83
C SER A 332 -8.38 2.55 0.54
N ILE A 333 -7.29 3.31 0.63
CA ILE A 333 -6.34 3.59 -0.45
C ILE A 333 -4.91 3.42 0.06
N PRO A 334 -3.90 3.38 -0.84
CA PRO A 334 -2.50 3.39 -0.46
C PRO A 334 -2.15 4.54 0.51
N PRO A 335 -1.09 4.39 1.33
CA PRO A 335 -0.74 5.35 2.36
C PRO A 335 -0.45 6.74 1.76
N CYS A 336 -1.32 7.72 2.00
CA CYS A 336 -1.25 9.03 1.35
C CYS A 336 0.05 9.81 1.64
N CYS A 337 0.83 9.39 2.64
CA CYS A 337 2.16 9.90 2.92
C CYS A 337 3.17 9.68 1.79
N VAL A 338 2.97 8.73 0.88
CA VAL A 338 3.85 8.54 -0.29
C VAL A 338 3.71 9.66 -1.32
N TRP A 339 2.52 10.26 -1.45
CA TRP A 339 2.26 11.37 -2.38
C TRP A 339 2.42 12.75 -1.73
N THR A 340 2.18 12.88 -0.42
CA THR A 340 2.23 14.18 0.28
C THR A 340 2.45 14.05 1.79
N THR A 341 3.34 14.87 2.34
CA THR A 341 3.57 15.02 3.79
C THR A 341 2.48 15.85 4.50
N SER A 342 1.69 16.62 3.75
CA SER A 342 0.69 17.55 4.32
C SER A 342 -0.56 16.81 4.80
N GLN A 343 -0.74 16.72 6.12
CA GLN A 343 -1.91 16.06 6.74
C GLN A 343 -3.27 16.60 6.25
N PRO A 344 -3.49 17.93 6.11
CA PRO A 344 -4.72 18.45 5.49
C PRO A 344 -4.96 17.92 4.07
N MET A 345 -3.89 17.77 3.26
CA MET A 345 -4.02 17.18 1.92
C MET A 345 -4.32 15.68 1.99
N GLN A 346 -3.70 14.94 2.93
CA GLN A 346 -4.02 13.52 3.16
C GLN A 346 -5.46 13.29 3.63
N SER A 347 -6.10 14.26 4.31
CA SER A 347 -7.55 14.21 4.55
C SER A 347 -8.32 14.41 3.24
N LYS A 348 -8.03 15.48 2.49
CA LYS A 348 -8.75 15.80 1.25
C LYS A 348 -8.70 14.67 0.21
N ILE A 349 -7.56 14.00 0.05
CA ILE A 349 -7.43 12.82 -0.83
C ILE A 349 -8.38 11.70 -0.36
N ARG A 350 -8.31 11.33 0.92
CA ARG A 350 -9.18 10.28 1.51
C ARG A 350 -10.68 10.61 1.45
N ARG A 351 -11.05 11.89 1.35
CA ARG A 351 -12.46 12.34 1.29
C ARG A 351 -13.00 12.60 -0.13
N VAL A 352 -12.12 12.72 -1.14
CA VAL A 352 -12.53 12.88 -2.56
C VAL A 352 -12.63 11.54 -3.29
N VAL A 353 -11.76 10.61 -2.92
CA VAL A 353 -11.56 9.35 -3.62
C VAL A 353 -12.79 8.43 -3.49
N GLY A 354 -13.08 7.73 -4.59
CA GLY A 354 -14.15 6.75 -4.72
C GLY A 354 -15.46 7.30 -5.27
N LEU A 355 -15.66 8.62 -5.38
CA LEU A 355 -16.88 9.15 -6.03
C LEU A 355 -16.96 8.72 -7.51
N HIS A 356 -15.82 8.58 -8.19
CA HIS A 356 -15.75 8.09 -9.57
C HIS A 356 -16.38 6.69 -9.73
N ASP A 357 -16.18 5.83 -8.72
CA ASP A 357 -16.61 4.43 -8.72
C ASP A 357 -18.14 4.24 -8.74
N VAL A 358 -18.93 5.32 -8.64
CA VAL A 358 -20.39 5.29 -8.61
C VAL A 358 -21.04 6.32 -9.55
N LEU A 359 -20.29 6.93 -10.47
CA LEU A 359 -20.85 7.92 -11.42
C LEU A 359 -21.88 7.30 -12.39
N GLU A 360 -21.79 6.00 -12.64
CA GLU A 360 -22.72 5.23 -13.49
C GLU A 360 -23.92 4.65 -12.70
N SER A 361 -24.03 5.01 -11.42
CA SER A 361 -25.07 4.52 -10.50
C SER A 361 -26.28 5.45 -10.48
N SER A 362 -27.28 5.15 -9.65
CA SER A 362 -28.41 6.07 -9.46
C SER A 362 -27.97 7.38 -8.79
N ALA A 363 -28.60 8.50 -9.16
CA ALA A 363 -28.30 9.84 -8.63
C ALA A 363 -28.31 9.90 -7.09
N PHE A 364 -29.18 9.09 -6.49
CA PHE A 364 -29.24 8.71 -5.08
C PHE A 364 -27.91 8.23 -4.46
N VAL A 365 -27.19 7.29 -5.10
CA VAL A 365 -25.91 6.76 -4.60
C VAL A 365 -24.83 7.83 -4.66
N VAL A 366 -24.70 8.51 -5.82
CA VAL A 366 -23.79 9.64 -6.02
C VAL A 366 -24.05 10.74 -4.98
N GLY A 367 -25.33 11.09 -4.79
CA GLY A 367 -25.81 12.13 -3.90
C GLY A 367 -25.49 11.86 -2.44
N ARG A 368 -25.81 10.65 -1.94
CA ARG A 368 -25.50 10.22 -0.57
C ARG A 368 -24.01 10.43 -0.27
N ARG A 369 -23.15 10.03 -1.20
CA ARG A 369 -21.69 10.09 -1.08
C ARG A 369 -21.18 11.55 -1.08
N MET A 370 -21.68 12.39 -1.98
CA MET A 370 -21.37 13.82 -2.01
C MET A 370 -21.81 14.55 -0.75
N VAL A 371 -23.04 14.32 -0.27
CA VAL A 371 -23.55 14.97 0.96
C VAL A 371 -22.79 14.48 2.19
N HIS A 372 -22.36 13.21 2.24
CA HIS A 372 -21.47 12.75 3.30
C HIS A 372 -20.10 13.47 3.27
N THR A 373 -19.48 13.64 2.09
CA THR A 373 -18.24 14.43 1.96
C THR A 373 -18.45 15.90 2.39
N LEU A 374 -19.57 16.52 2.01
CA LEU A 374 -19.96 17.87 2.42
C LEU A 374 -20.06 17.98 3.95
N LEU A 375 -20.74 17.05 4.62
CA LEU A 375 -20.86 17.07 6.09
C LEU A 375 -19.49 17.02 6.78
N VAL A 376 -18.53 16.24 6.24
CA VAL A 376 -17.16 16.23 6.77
C VAL A 376 -16.38 17.51 6.45
N ASP A 377 -16.58 18.13 5.28
CA ASP A 377 -16.03 19.46 4.98
C ASP A 377 -16.58 20.55 5.91
N LEU A 378 -17.87 20.52 6.23
CA LEU A 378 -18.49 21.47 7.17
C LEU A 378 -17.98 21.25 8.59
N TYR A 379 -17.78 19.99 9.03
CA TYR A 379 -17.17 19.67 10.31
C TYR A 379 -15.72 20.18 10.41
N GLU A 380 -14.84 19.81 9.46
CA GLU A 380 -13.43 20.24 9.44
C GLU A 380 -13.29 21.77 9.32
N GLY A 381 -14.17 22.41 8.53
CA GLY A 381 -14.13 23.85 8.26
C GLY A 381 -14.70 24.71 9.40
N ALA A 382 -15.81 24.29 10.02
CA ALA A 382 -16.50 25.10 11.03
C ALA A 382 -16.02 24.87 12.46
N LYS A 383 -15.46 23.69 12.77
CA LYS A 383 -14.96 23.32 14.12
C LYS A 383 -15.96 23.52 15.28
N MET A 384 -17.27 23.59 15.00
CA MET A 384 -18.32 23.80 16.02
C MET A 384 -18.54 22.60 16.97
N PHE A 385 -17.81 21.50 16.75
CA PHE A 385 -17.98 20.21 17.43
C PHE A 385 -16.61 19.59 17.72
N CYS A 386 -16.47 18.98 18.90
CA CYS A 386 -15.23 18.32 19.30
C CYS A 386 -14.99 17.02 18.50
N ARG A 387 -16.04 16.25 18.18
CA ARG A 387 -15.94 15.01 17.40
C ARG A 387 -16.94 14.93 16.24
N LEU A 388 -16.54 14.24 15.18
CA LEU A 388 -17.38 14.01 13.99
C LEU A 388 -18.67 13.23 14.31
N GLU A 389 -18.63 12.30 15.26
CA GLU A 389 -19.81 11.52 15.66
C GLU A 389 -20.79 12.31 16.55
N GLU A 390 -20.32 13.33 17.28
CA GLU A 390 -21.17 14.30 17.98
C GLU A 390 -21.89 15.18 16.96
N PHE A 391 -21.14 15.70 15.97
CA PHE A 391 -21.70 16.47 14.86
C PHE A 391 -22.78 15.69 14.09
N LYS A 392 -22.47 14.45 13.65
CA LYS A 392 -23.44 13.58 12.98
C LYS A 392 -24.68 13.37 13.83
N ARG A 393 -24.54 13.12 15.14
CA ARG A 393 -25.68 12.88 16.04
C ARG A 393 -26.68 14.02 16.00
N GLU A 394 -26.24 15.28 16.16
CA GLU A 394 -27.15 16.43 16.06
C GLU A 394 -27.80 16.55 14.67
N MET A 395 -27.09 16.21 13.59
CA MET A 395 -27.64 16.29 12.21
C MET A 395 -28.74 15.24 11.94
N PHE A 396 -28.71 14.09 12.64
CA PHE A 396 -29.69 13.00 12.49
C PHE A 396 -30.73 12.91 13.61
N SER A 397 -30.55 13.61 14.75
CA SER A 397 -31.42 13.41 15.92
C SER A 397 -32.83 13.98 15.74
N ASP A 398 -33.80 13.23 16.24
CA ASP A 398 -35.18 13.66 16.47
C ASP A 398 -35.38 14.37 17.83
N THR A 399 -34.36 14.42 18.69
CA THR A 399 -34.38 15.18 19.95
C THR A 399 -34.08 16.67 19.73
N PRO A 400 -34.52 17.57 20.64
CA PRO A 400 -34.07 18.96 20.63
C PRO A 400 -32.53 19.05 20.64
N THR A 401 -31.97 19.85 19.74
CA THR A 401 -30.52 20.04 19.63
C THR A 401 -30.01 20.92 20.75
N SER A 402 -28.78 20.69 21.21
CA SER A 402 -28.11 21.56 22.20
C SER A 402 -27.70 22.93 21.63
N TYR A 403 -27.83 23.13 20.31
CA TYR A 403 -27.48 24.33 19.57
C TYR A 403 -28.72 25.15 19.18
N ARG A 404 -28.55 26.46 19.02
CA ARG A 404 -29.61 27.39 18.60
C ARG A 404 -30.10 27.07 17.17
N VAL A 405 -31.37 26.68 17.04
CA VAL A 405 -32.05 26.66 15.74
C VAL A 405 -32.31 28.11 15.29
N SER A 406 -31.84 28.47 14.09
CA SER A 406 -31.91 29.85 13.54
C SER A 406 -33.08 30.07 12.58
N GLY A 407 -33.67 28.99 12.06
CA GLY A 407 -34.78 28.96 11.11
C GLY A 407 -34.99 27.56 10.52
N GLY A 408 -35.89 27.43 9.54
CA GLY A 408 -36.11 26.20 8.77
C GLY A 408 -35.73 26.37 7.30
N VAL A 409 -35.30 25.29 6.64
CA VAL A 409 -34.96 25.27 5.20
C VAL A 409 -35.60 24.06 4.51
N THR A 410 -36.21 24.26 3.34
CA THR A 410 -36.75 23.15 2.56
C THR A 410 -35.65 22.42 1.80
N LEU A 411 -35.80 21.10 1.63
CA LEU A 411 -34.81 20.29 0.88
C LEU A 411 -34.49 20.84 -0.52
N SER A 412 -35.51 21.28 -1.26
CA SER A 412 -35.33 21.86 -2.59
C SER A 412 -34.48 23.13 -2.55
N ARG A 413 -34.73 24.03 -1.58
CA ARG A 413 -33.94 25.26 -1.44
C ARG A 413 -32.52 24.98 -0.95
N LEU A 414 -32.32 23.97 -0.11
CA LEU A 414 -30.99 23.54 0.30
C LEU A 414 -30.20 22.96 -0.89
N ALA A 415 -30.81 22.09 -1.72
CA ALA A 415 -30.18 21.58 -2.93
C ALA A 415 -29.85 22.68 -3.95
N GLU A 416 -30.72 23.67 -4.11
CA GLU A 416 -30.48 24.86 -4.95
C GLU A 416 -29.29 25.69 -4.44
N LEU A 417 -29.21 25.95 -3.12
CA LEU A 417 -28.07 26.65 -2.50
C LEU A 417 -26.76 25.88 -2.68
N LEU A 418 -26.77 24.55 -2.50
CA LEU A 418 -25.60 23.69 -2.64
C LEU A 418 -25.11 23.56 -4.09
N SER A 419 -26.02 23.57 -5.07
CA SER A 419 -25.70 23.45 -6.50
C SER A 419 -25.28 24.77 -7.15
N SER A 420 -25.78 25.92 -6.67
CA SER A 420 -25.53 27.24 -7.23
C SER A 420 -24.32 27.99 -6.60
N ASN A 421 -24.00 27.75 -5.33
CA ASN A 421 -23.02 28.55 -4.59
C ASN A 421 -21.58 28.34 -5.09
N ARG A 422 -21.09 29.28 -5.91
CA ARG A 422 -19.74 29.26 -6.51
C ARG A 422 -18.60 29.22 -5.47
N ARG A 423 -18.78 29.75 -4.25
CA ARG A 423 -17.68 29.86 -3.26
C ARG A 423 -17.26 28.52 -2.65
N LEU A 424 -18.12 27.48 -2.72
CA LEU A 424 -17.79 26.12 -2.30
C LEU A 424 -16.56 25.56 -3.04
N GLY A 425 -16.29 26.03 -4.26
CA GLY A 425 -15.28 25.49 -5.17
C GLY A 425 -13.81 25.75 -4.83
N VAL A 426 -13.50 26.53 -3.78
CA VAL A 426 -12.13 27.03 -3.51
C VAL A 426 -11.36 26.17 -2.48
N HIS A 427 -12.03 25.69 -1.42
CA HIS A 427 -11.33 25.00 -0.32
C HIS A 427 -11.91 23.64 0.08
N MET A 428 -13.19 23.37 -0.19
CA MET A 428 -13.89 22.14 0.21
C MET A 428 -13.75 21.02 -0.82
N VAL A 429 -13.70 19.77 -0.35
CA VAL A 429 -13.67 18.58 -1.21
C VAL A 429 -14.98 18.44 -2.02
N PHE A 430 -16.13 18.75 -1.43
CA PHE A 430 -17.41 18.86 -2.12
C PHE A 430 -17.33 19.80 -3.34
N GLY A 431 -16.59 20.90 -3.24
CA GLY A 431 -16.36 21.84 -4.34
C GLY A 431 -15.59 21.26 -5.53
N TYR A 432 -14.82 20.18 -5.33
CA TYR A 432 -14.17 19.42 -6.41
C TYR A 432 -15.08 18.30 -6.94
N GLN A 433 -15.85 17.65 -6.07
CA GLN A 433 -16.89 16.70 -6.48
C GLN A 433 -17.96 17.35 -7.38
N VAL A 434 -18.39 18.58 -7.07
CA VAL A 434 -19.26 19.40 -7.93
C VAL A 434 -18.66 19.62 -9.32
N LYS A 435 -17.33 19.82 -9.43
CA LYS A 435 -16.63 19.95 -10.72
C LYS A 435 -16.55 18.62 -11.48
N LEU A 436 -16.55 17.48 -10.78
CA LEU A 436 -16.59 16.15 -11.39
C LEU A 436 -18.00 15.83 -11.95
N ILE A 437 -19.06 16.05 -11.17
CA ILE A 437 -20.45 15.81 -11.63
C ILE A 437 -20.81 16.71 -12.81
N ARG A 438 -20.36 17.98 -12.82
CA ARG A 438 -20.57 18.88 -13.98
C ARG A 438 -19.83 18.47 -15.27
N LYS A 439 -19.04 17.39 -15.26
CA LYS A 439 -18.49 16.75 -16.47
C LYS A 439 -19.28 15.52 -16.92
N THR A 440 -20.24 15.03 -16.13
CA THR A 440 -21.11 13.90 -16.50
C THR A 440 -22.49 14.39 -16.92
N GLN A 441 -23.36 13.49 -17.38
CA GLN A 441 -24.73 13.80 -17.79
C GLN A 441 -25.72 13.91 -16.61
N LEU A 442 -25.24 13.93 -15.35
CA LEU A 442 -26.09 13.96 -14.16
C LEU A 442 -26.45 15.39 -13.74
N ASP A 443 -27.74 15.66 -13.57
CA ASP A 443 -28.20 16.92 -12.95
C ASP A 443 -27.74 16.98 -11.48
N LEU A 444 -26.84 17.92 -11.21
CA LEU A 444 -26.28 18.20 -9.89
C LEU A 444 -27.36 18.54 -8.84
N GLY A 445 -28.43 19.24 -9.22
CA GLY A 445 -29.53 19.57 -8.33
C GLY A 445 -30.30 18.34 -7.90
N VAL A 446 -30.61 17.45 -8.84
CA VAL A 446 -31.26 16.15 -8.57
C VAL A 446 -30.36 15.24 -7.72
N VAL A 447 -29.08 15.13 -8.06
CA VAL A 447 -28.08 14.35 -7.29
C VAL A 447 -28.02 14.80 -5.84
N ILE A 448 -27.89 16.11 -5.59
CA ILE A 448 -27.84 16.64 -4.22
C ILE A 448 -29.18 16.42 -3.49
N LEU A 449 -30.31 16.65 -4.17
CA LEU A 449 -31.64 16.48 -3.58
C LEU A 449 -31.92 15.02 -3.18
N ASP A 450 -31.58 14.05 -4.03
CA ASP A 450 -31.71 12.62 -3.72
C ASP A 450 -30.79 12.19 -2.57
N GLY A 451 -29.57 12.73 -2.51
CA GLY A 451 -28.61 12.48 -1.42
C GLY A 451 -29.08 12.99 -0.06
N LEU A 452 -29.65 14.20 -0.02
CA LEU A 452 -30.27 14.74 1.19
C LEU A 452 -31.50 13.92 1.62
N ASN A 453 -32.34 13.51 0.64
CA ASN A 453 -33.50 12.63 0.87
C ASN A 453 -33.11 11.24 1.41
N ASP A 454 -31.93 10.72 1.06
CA ASP A 454 -31.44 9.44 1.59
C ASP A 454 -31.04 9.54 3.06
N LEU A 455 -30.18 10.52 3.35
CA LEU A 455 -29.57 10.66 4.67
C LEU A 455 -30.60 11.08 5.75
N ARG A 456 -31.77 11.60 5.35
CA ARG A 456 -32.87 11.97 6.26
C ARG A 456 -32.43 12.91 7.39
N LEU A 457 -31.46 13.79 7.08
CA LEU A 457 -30.95 14.83 7.96
C LEU A 457 -32.11 15.64 8.55
N LYS A 458 -32.11 15.84 9.86
CA LYS A 458 -33.10 16.63 10.60
C LYS A 458 -32.65 18.08 10.72
N HIS A 459 -31.34 18.28 10.82
CA HIS A 459 -30.71 19.60 10.95
C HIS A 459 -29.62 19.79 9.89
N PHE A 460 -29.36 21.06 9.54
CA PHE A 460 -28.23 21.46 8.70
C PHE A 460 -27.46 22.62 9.36
N PRO A 461 -26.14 22.77 9.18
CA PRO A 461 -25.40 23.87 9.80
C PRO A 461 -25.70 25.24 9.17
N ALA A 462 -26.19 26.19 9.97
CA ALA A 462 -26.32 27.59 9.60
C ALA A 462 -25.01 28.31 9.98
N LEU A 463 -24.11 28.44 8.99
CA LEU A 463 -22.71 28.81 9.25
C LEU A 463 -22.15 29.92 8.34
N LYS A 464 -21.13 30.58 8.91
CA LYS A 464 -20.21 31.51 8.27
C LYS A 464 -18.79 30.95 8.41
N LEU A 465 -18.05 30.87 7.31
CA LEU A 465 -16.63 30.52 7.30
C LEU A 465 -15.82 31.68 6.75
N TYR A 466 -14.59 31.78 7.23
CA TYR A 466 -13.59 32.77 6.84
C TYR A 466 -12.29 32.06 6.43
N ASP A 467 -11.44 32.71 5.64
CA ASP A 467 -10.09 32.22 5.34
C ASP A 467 -9.08 32.61 6.45
N VAL A 468 -7.81 32.29 6.24
CA VAL A 468 -6.70 32.60 7.18
C VAL A 468 -6.41 34.11 7.25
N HIS A 469 -6.97 34.90 6.34
CA HIS A 469 -6.82 36.37 6.25
C HIS A 469 -8.08 37.13 6.70
N GLY A 470 -9.14 36.41 7.12
CA GLY A 470 -10.40 37.00 7.57
C GLY A 470 -11.45 37.26 6.47
N HIS A 471 -11.20 36.88 5.22
CA HIS A 471 -12.20 37.02 4.14
C HIS A 471 -13.27 35.93 4.23
N GLN A 472 -14.54 36.30 4.01
CA GLN A 472 -15.66 35.36 4.14
C GLN A 472 -15.71 34.33 2.98
N THR A 473 -15.24 33.11 3.25
CA THR A 473 -15.20 32.02 2.25
C THR A 473 -16.57 31.40 2.00
N LEU A 474 -17.43 31.27 3.02
CA LEU A 474 -18.74 30.66 2.90
C LEU A 474 -19.76 31.32 3.83
N CYS A 475 -20.99 31.52 3.35
CA CYS A 475 -22.08 32.09 4.13
C CYS A 475 -23.41 31.63 3.53
N TRP A 476 -24.36 31.26 4.40
CA TRP A 476 -25.75 30.95 4.02
C TRP A 476 -26.77 31.65 4.93
N ASP A 477 -26.41 31.92 6.18
CA ASP A 477 -27.18 32.68 7.17
C ASP A 477 -26.30 33.79 7.78
N THR A 478 -26.92 34.84 8.31
CA THR A 478 -26.25 35.85 9.13
C THR A 478 -26.00 35.38 10.56
N ARG A 479 -26.72 34.35 11.02
CA ARG A 479 -26.71 33.81 12.38
C ARG A 479 -25.85 32.54 12.49
N PHE A 480 -25.22 32.32 13.65
CA PHE A 480 -24.59 31.04 13.98
C PHE A 480 -25.63 30.10 14.63
N GLY A 481 -25.75 28.88 14.11
CA GLY A 481 -26.64 27.87 14.68
C GLY A 481 -26.93 26.73 13.71
N LEU A 482 -28.12 26.14 13.82
CA LEU A 482 -28.63 25.11 12.93
C LEU A 482 -29.90 25.57 12.20
N TRP A 483 -30.15 25.04 11.01
CA TRP A 483 -31.43 25.08 10.33
C TRP A 483 -32.16 23.75 10.52
N GLN A 484 -33.46 23.78 10.79
CA GLN A 484 -34.32 22.59 10.74
C GLN A 484 -34.63 22.26 9.28
N ILE A 485 -34.54 20.99 8.87
CA ILE A 485 -34.80 20.57 7.49
C ILE A 485 -36.27 20.20 7.31
N CYS A 486 -36.96 21.00 6.50
CA CYS A 486 -38.36 20.78 6.13
C CYS A 486 -38.45 19.83 4.93
N TYR A 487 -38.92 18.61 5.17
CA TYR A 487 -39.32 17.67 4.14
C TYR A 487 -40.70 18.08 3.61
N LYS A 488 -40.91 18.02 2.29
CA LYS A 488 -42.28 17.96 1.77
C LYS A 488 -42.87 16.61 2.16
N GLU A 489 -44.12 16.60 2.61
CA GLU A 489 -44.87 15.36 2.75
C GLU A 489 -44.93 14.66 1.39
N ARG A 490 -44.53 13.39 1.35
CA ARG A 490 -44.67 12.57 0.15
C ARG A 490 -46.10 12.03 0.11
N ASN A 491 -46.86 12.41 -0.91
CA ASN A 491 -48.05 11.66 -1.28
C ASN A 491 -47.66 10.18 -1.44
N ALA A 492 -48.38 9.29 -0.75
CA ALA A 492 -48.01 7.87 -0.64
C ALA A 492 -48.41 7.04 -1.87
N THR A 493 -48.10 7.55 -3.07
CA THR A 493 -48.64 7.10 -4.36
C THR A 493 -47.58 6.77 -5.42
N GLU A 494 -46.32 6.53 -5.02
CA GLU A 494 -45.39 5.77 -5.85
C GLU A 494 -45.65 4.26 -5.64
N MET A 495 -46.15 3.58 -6.67
CA MET A 495 -46.35 2.12 -6.65
C MET A 495 -44.99 1.40 -6.54
N GLN A 496 -44.63 1.03 -5.33
CA GLN A 496 -43.54 0.10 -5.02
C GLN A 496 -44.14 -1.16 -4.37
N PRO A 497 -43.74 -2.37 -4.79
CA PRO A 497 -44.22 -3.60 -4.18
C PRO A 497 -43.90 -3.60 -2.68
N SER A 498 -44.90 -3.92 -1.85
CA SER A 498 -44.79 -3.80 -0.39
C SER A 498 -43.56 -4.58 0.12
N PRO A 499 -42.66 -3.97 0.92
CA PRO A 499 -41.49 -4.68 1.45
C PRO A 499 -41.82 -5.95 2.26
N MET A 500 -43.05 -6.05 2.80
CA MET A 500 -43.55 -7.27 3.45
C MET A 500 -43.93 -8.37 2.45
N LEU A 501 -44.47 -8.01 1.28
CA LEU A 501 -44.78 -8.96 0.20
C LEU A 501 -43.47 -9.51 -0.39
N LEU A 502 -42.51 -8.64 -0.70
CA LEU A 502 -41.17 -9.06 -1.14
C LEU A 502 -40.48 -9.94 -0.11
N THR A 503 -40.53 -9.61 1.19
CA THR A 503 -39.94 -10.45 2.25
C THR A 503 -40.56 -11.85 2.26
N LYS A 504 -41.88 -11.99 2.05
CA LYS A 504 -42.54 -13.31 1.95
C LYS A 504 -42.06 -14.10 0.72
N LEU A 505 -42.06 -13.47 -0.47
CA LEU A 505 -41.63 -14.13 -1.71
C LEU A 505 -40.17 -14.61 -1.62
N ILE A 506 -39.29 -13.82 -1.01
CA ILE A 506 -37.90 -14.19 -0.76
C ILE A 506 -37.79 -15.37 0.21
N ILE A 507 -38.56 -15.38 1.30
CA ILE A 507 -38.59 -16.53 2.23
C ILE A 507 -39.05 -17.80 1.50
N THR A 508 -40.01 -17.70 0.57
CA THR A 508 -40.44 -18.81 -0.28
C THR A 508 -39.33 -19.29 -1.23
N GLU A 509 -38.61 -18.39 -1.92
CA GLU A 509 -37.46 -18.79 -2.76
C GLU A 509 -36.30 -19.41 -1.94
N LEU A 510 -36.03 -18.91 -0.74
CA LEU A 510 -35.03 -19.49 0.18
C LEU A 510 -35.40 -20.92 0.61
N GLU A 511 -36.70 -21.21 0.76
CA GLU A 511 -37.22 -22.55 1.06
C GLU A 511 -37.19 -23.47 -0.16
N LEU A 512 -37.69 -22.99 -1.32
CA LEU A 512 -37.74 -23.74 -2.58
C LEU A 512 -36.35 -24.16 -3.05
N ARG A 513 -35.36 -23.25 -3.03
CA ARG A 513 -33.97 -23.52 -3.39
C ARG A 513 -33.16 -24.18 -2.26
N ARG A 514 -33.79 -24.51 -1.12
CA ARG A 514 -33.17 -25.13 0.06
C ARG A 514 -31.97 -24.38 0.64
N LEU A 515 -31.88 -23.08 0.38
CA LEU A 515 -30.75 -22.23 0.77
C LEU A 515 -30.61 -22.09 2.29
N VAL A 516 -31.69 -22.29 3.05
CA VAL A 516 -31.74 -22.20 4.52
C VAL A 516 -32.66 -23.29 5.06
N TYR A 517 -32.35 -23.86 6.23
CA TYR A 517 -33.23 -24.80 6.92
C TYR A 517 -34.63 -24.21 7.19
N ALA A 518 -35.69 -24.86 6.69
CA ALA A 518 -37.08 -24.44 6.86
C ALA A 518 -37.51 -24.23 8.33
N SER A 519 -36.91 -24.99 9.26
CA SER A 519 -37.10 -24.82 10.71
C SER A 519 -36.63 -23.47 11.25
N LYS A 520 -35.65 -22.84 10.58
CA LYS A 520 -35.08 -21.52 10.92
C LYS A 520 -35.76 -20.36 10.19
N LEU A 521 -36.40 -20.60 9.04
CA LEU A 521 -37.18 -19.55 8.34
C LEU A 521 -38.32 -18.99 9.20
N LYS A 522 -38.93 -19.81 10.05
CA LYS A 522 -40.06 -19.43 10.92
C LYS A 522 -39.70 -18.46 12.05
N SER A 523 -38.43 -18.22 12.36
CA SER A 523 -37.98 -17.24 13.37
C SER A 523 -37.43 -15.93 12.77
N LEU A 524 -37.46 -15.79 11.44
CA LEU A 524 -37.04 -14.57 10.74
C LEU A 524 -38.08 -13.43 10.88
N PRO A 525 -37.66 -12.15 10.80
CA PRO A 525 -38.56 -11.01 10.93
C PRO A 525 -39.51 -10.90 9.73
N ILE A 526 -40.73 -10.40 9.98
CA ILE A 526 -41.80 -10.18 8.98
C ILE A 526 -41.37 -9.21 7.84
N ARG A 527 -40.29 -8.45 8.06
CA ARG A 527 -39.68 -7.55 7.08
C ARG A 527 -38.16 -7.62 7.25
N PHE A 528 -37.43 -7.99 6.20
CA PHE A 528 -35.98 -7.87 6.18
C PHE A 528 -35.56 -6.39 6.06
N PRO A 529 -34.58 -5.90 6.85
CA PRO A 529 -34.22 -4.49 6.88
C PRO A 529 -33.55 -4.00 5.59
N TRP A 530 -32.75 -4.84 4.93
CA TRP A 530 -32.01 -4.47 3.71
C TRP A 530 -32.90 -4.20 2.48
N ILE A 531 -34.05 -4.87 2.37
CA ILE A 531 -34.88 -4.91 1.14
C ILE A 531 -35.29 -3.52 0.65
N ALA A 532 -35.77 -2.65 1.54
CA ALA A 532 -36.20 -1.30 1.16
C ALA A 532 -35.05 -0.40 0.67
N SER A 533 -33.80 -0.68 1.08
CA SER A 533 -32.60 0.00 0.57
C SER A 533 -32.18 -0.57 -0.80
N CYS A 534 -32.22 -1.90 -0.94
CA CYS A 534 -31.83 -2.59 -2.17
C CYS A 534 -32.79 -2.30 -3.33
N VAL A 535 -34.12 -2.39 -3.11
CA VAL A 535 -35.14 -2.06 -4.13
C VAL A 535 -34.98 -0.63 -4.63
N LYS A 536 -34.77 0.34 -3.72
CA LYS A 536 -34.53 1.74 -4.10
C LYS A 536 -33.28 1.91 -4.98
N LYS A 537 -32.20 1.18 -4.70
CA LYS A 537 -30.96 1.18 -5.49
C LYS A 537 -31.13 0.50 -6.85
N LEU A 538 -31.93 -0.58 -6.93
CA LEU A 538 -32.21 -1.35 -8.15
C LEU A 538 -33.26 -0.71 -9.08
N SER A 539 -33.94 0.35 -8.64
CA SER A 539 -35.06 1.01 -9.36
C SER A 539 -34.80 1.42 -10.82
N ARG A 540 -33.54 1.56 -11.24
CA ARG A 540 -33.15 1.88 -12.63
C ARG A 540 -32.89 0.66 -13.52
N GLU A 541 -32.70 -0.53 -12.95
CA GLU A 541 -32.25 -1.73 -13.68
C GLU A 541 -33.42 -2.48 -14.36
N LYS A 542 -34.67 -2.03 -14.20
CA LYS A 542 -35.90 -2.51 -14.90
C LYS A 542 -36.13 -4.03 -14.87
N LEU A 543 -35.81 -4.67 -13.75
CA LEU A 543 -36.02 -6.09 -13.51
C LEU A 543 -37.51 -6.47 -13.52
N SER A 544 -37.84 -7.69 -13.97
CA SER A 544 -39.15 -8.30 -13.68
C SER A 544 -39.28 -8.65 -12.19
N ASP A 545 -40.51 -8.92 -11.71
CA ASP A 545 -40.72 -9.29 -10.32
C ASP A 545 -39.95 -10.59 -9.95
N ASP A 546 -39.93 -11.59 -10.82
CA ASP A 546 -39.17 -12.84 -10.59
C ASP A 546 -37.66 -12.59 -10.52
N GLN A 547 -37.13 -11.75 -11.42
CA GLN A 547 -35.73 -11.34 -11.41
C GLN A 547 -35.37 -10.54 -10.15
N LEU A 548 -36.28 -9.66 -9.70
CA LEU A 548 -36.13 -8.89 -8.48
C LEU A 548 -36.14 -9.78 -7.24
N VAL A 549 -37.06 -10.76 -7.15
CA VAL A 549 -37.10 -11.72 -6.04
C VAL A 549 -35.86 -12.62 -6.05
N CYS A 550 -35.44 -13.15 -7.21
CA CYS A 550 -34.19 -13.93 -7.35
C CYS A 550 -32.97 -13.14 -6.83
N LEU A 551 -32.80 -11.90 -7.29
CA LEU A 551 -31.68 -11.04 -6.89
C LEU A 551 -31.74 -10.65 -5.41
N LEU A 552 -32.92 -10.35 -4.87
CA LEU A 552 -33.10 -10.05 -3.45
C LEU A 552 -32.92 -11.29 -2.57
N SER A 553 -33.18 -12.50 -3.07
CA SER A 553 -32.85 -13.76 -2.38
C SER A 553 -31.35 -13.95 -2.26
N PHE A 554 -30.57 -13.72 -3.32
CA PHE A 554 -29.11 -13.74 -3.26
C PHE A 554 -28.56 -12.71 -2.26
N ILE A 555 -29.05 -11.46 -2.31
CA ILE A 555 -28.70 -10.41 -1.35
C ILE A 555 -29.05 -10.83 0.09
N SER A 556 -30.16 -11.55 0.29
CA SER A 556 -30.58 -12.05 1.60
C SER A 556 -29.70 -13.20 2.09
N CYS A 557 -29.21 -14.10 1.20
CA CYS A 557 -28.18 -15.08 1.54
C CYS A 557 -26.90 -14.41 2.05
N VAL A 558 -26.40 -13.37 1.35
CA VAL A 558 -25.23 -12.59 1.81
C VAL A 558 -25.50 -11.95 3.18
N ALA A 559 -26.69 -11.37 3.40
CA ALA A 559 -27.07 -10.79 4.68
C ALA A 559 -27.12 -11.83 5.81
N LEU A 560 -27.69 -13.02 5.57
CA LEU A 560 -27.80 -14.10 6.54
C LEU A 560 -26.42 -14.64 6.95
N ILE A 561 -25.52 -14.87 5.99
CA ILE A 561 -24.12 -15.25 6.27
C ILE A 561 -23.41 -14.18 7.12
N MET A 562 -23.65 -12.89 6.85
CA MET A 562 -23.10 -11.79 7.65
C MET A 562 -23.68 -11.70 9.08
N ASN A 563 -24.86 -12.26 9.32
CA ASN A 563 -25.44 -12.43 10.66
C ASN A 563 -25.05 -13.78 11.31
N GLY A 564 -24.19 -14.59 10.67
CA GLY A 564 -23.76 -15.89 11.19
C GLY A 564 -24.75 -17.04 10.98
N TRP A 565 -25.77 -16.87 10.13
CA TRP A 565 -26.73 -17.93 9.81
C TRP A 565 -26.15 -18.89 8.78
N PHE A 566 -26.58 -20.15 8.83
CA PHE A 566 -26.27 -21.15 7.81
C PHE A 566 -26.94 -20.79 6.49
N VAL A 567 -26.17 -20.85 5.40
CA VAL A 567 -26.64 -20.84 4.02
C VAL A 567 -25.86 -21.92 3.26
N ASP A 568 -26.56 -22.69 2.41
CA ASP A 568 -25.94 -23.67 1.53
C ASP A 568 -25.14 -22.98 0.41
N TYR A 569 -23.84 -23.27 0.30
CA TYR A 569 -22.96 -22.59 -0.66
C TYR A 569 -23.09 -23.08 -2.10
N ASP A 570 -23.52 -24.33 -2.33
CA ASP A 570 -23.61 -24.90 -3.69
C ASP A 570 -24.93 -24.49 -4.34
N ALA A 571 -26.01 -24.46 -3.55
CA ALA A 571 -27.27 -23.81 -3.93
C ALA A 571 -27.07 -22.29 -4.12
N MET A 572 -26.27 -21.63 -3.26
CA MET A 572 -25.96 -20.20 -3.42
C MET A 572 -25.06 -19.92 -4.64
N GLN A 573 -24.16 -20.83 -5.01
CA GLN A 573 -23.36 -20.73 -6.22
C GLN A 573 -24.23 -20.82 -7.49
N THR A 574 -25.18 -21.75 -7.51
CA THR A 574 -26.18 -21.86 -8.58
C THR A 574 -27.00 -20.57 -8.71
N LEU A 575 -27.48 -20.03 -7.57
CA LEU A 575 -28.14 -18.73 -7.54
C LEU A 575 -27.22 -17.57 -7.97
N CYS A 576 -25.90 -17.69 -7.82
CA CYS A 576 -24.91 -16.69 -8.23
C CYS A 576 -24.63 -16.68 -9.73
N THR A 577 -24.76 -17.82 -10.42
CA THR A 577 -24.70 -17.91 -11.89
C THR A 577 -25.98 -17.38 -12.54
N ASP A 578 -27.14 -17.56 -11.91
CA ASP A 578 -28.46 -17.16 -12.42
C ASP A 578 -28.79 -15.65 -12.22
N LEU A 579 -27.84 -14.83 -11.76
CA LEU A 579 -28.13 -13.45 -11.37
C LEU A 579 -28.45 -12.53 -12.57
N PRO A 580 -29.60 -11.83 -12.57
CA PRO A 580 -29.95 -10.88 -13.62
C PRO A 580 -29.13 -9.58 -13.54
N VAL A 581 -28.42 -9.34 -12.43
CA VAL A 581 -27.52 -8.20 -12.22
C VAL A 581 -26.21 -8.72 -11.65
N THR A 582 -25.09 -8.45 -12.33
CA THR A 582 -23.78 -8.99 -11.96
C THR A 582 -23.31 -8.47 -10.60
N GLN A 583 -22.50 -9.26 -9.89
CA GLN A 583 -21.82 -8.81 -8.67
C GLN A 583 -20.88 -7.60 -8.91
N HIS A 584 -20.52 -7.26 -10.17
CA HIS A 584 -19.88 -5.97 -10.46
C HIS A 584 -20.87 -4.83 -10.26
N ARG A 585 -21.99 -4.86 -10.98
CA ARG A 585 -23.04 -3.84 -10.94
C ARG A 585 -23.62 -3.64 -9.54
N LEU A 586 -23.74 -4.71 -8.76
CA LEU A 586 -24.16 -4.63 -7.35
C LEU A 586 -23.20 -3.83 -6.44
N LYS A 587 -21.90 -3.75 -6.78
CA LYS A 587 -20.95 -2.89 -6.04
C LYS A 587 -21.08 -1.43 -6.43
N ASP A 588 -21.30 -1.17 -7.72
CA ASP A 588 -21.47 0.19 -8.25
C ASP A 588 -22.77 0.82 -7.68
N LEU A 589 -23.84 0.03 -7.56
CA LEU A 589 -25.08 0.42 -6.87
C LEU A 589 -24.93 0.53 -5.33
N GLU A 590 -23.74 0.26 -4.78
CA GLU A 590 -23.45 0.21 -3.34
C GLU A 590 -24.42 -0.74 -2.58
N ILE A 591 -24.74 -1.89 -3.18
CA ILE A 591 -25.49 -2.98 -2.54
C ILE A 591 -24.49 -3.99 -1.96
N GLN A 592 -23.52 -4.41 -2.77
CA GLN A 592 -22.36 -5.17 -2.34
C GLN A 592 -21.16 -4.25 -2.05
N SER A 593 -20.30 -4.70 -1.15
CA SER A 593 -19.01 -4.13 -0.83
C SER A 593 -17.95 -4.58 -1.83
N LYS A 594 -16.80 -3.90 -1.85
CA LYS A 594 -15.59 -4.40 -2.51
C LYS A 594 -14.93 -5.56 -1.74
N LEU A 595 -15.29 -5.74 -0.46
CA LEU A 595 -14.70 -6.74 0.43
C LEU A 595 -15.41 -8.11 0.31
N LEU A 596 -14.62 -9.18 0.32
CA LEU A 596 -15.08 -10.56 0.15
C LEU A 596 -15.63 -11.17 1.45
N LEU A 597 -16.56 -12.13 1.34
CA LEU A 597 -16.94 -13.02 2.44
C LEU A 597 -15.82 -14.06 2.67
N SER A 598 -15.29 -14.10 3.89
CA SER A 598 -14.13 -14.93 4.26
C SER A 598 -14.48 -16.38 4.65
N LYS A 599 -15.57 -16.93 4.09
CA LYS A 599 -16.07 -18.28 4.39
C LYS A 599 -16.65 -19.03 3.17
N CYS A 600 -16.69 -18.40 1.99
CA CYS A 600 -17.22 -19.01 0.77
C CYS A 600 -16.03 -19.36 -0.14
N ASN A 601 -15.73 -20.65 -0.25
CA ASN A 601 -14.49 -21.12 -0.87
C ASN A 601 -14.64 -21.43 -2.38
N THR A 602 -15.86 -21.72 -2.85
CA THR A 602 -16.13 -22.15 -4.22
C THR A 602 -16.30 -20.97 -5.20
N THR A 603 -16.97 -19.89 -4.76
CA THR A 603 -17.30 -18.72 -5.60
C THR A 603 -16.93 -17.41 -4.87
N PRO A 604 -16.32 -16.40 -5.53
CA PRO A 604 -16.00 -15.13 -4.89
C PRO A 604 -17.26 -14.27 -4.66
N VAL A 605 -17.88 -14.44 -3.49
CA VAL A 605 -19.02 -13.64 -3.02
C VAL A 605 -18.55 -12.42 -2.22
N TYR A 606 -19.11 -11.25 -2.51
CA TYR A 606 -18.83 -10.01 -1.76
C TYR A 606 -19.85 -9.77 -0.64
N ARG A 607 -19.39 -9.15 0.45
CA ARG A 607 -20.24 -8.69 1.58
C ARG A 607 -21.26 -7.65 1.09
N LEU A 608 -22.29 -7.37 1.89
CA LEU A 608 -23.12 -6.18 1.67
C LEU A 608 -22.35 -4.90 2.05
N HIS A 609 -22.62 -3.82 1.32
CA HIS A 609 -22.02 -2.49 1.52
C HIS A 609 -22.48 -1.86 2.84
N GLN A 610 -21.65 -1.04 3.49
CA GLN A 610 -21.96 -0.46 4.82
C GLN A 610 -23.25 0.39 4.88
N SER A 611 -23.78 0.83 3.72
CA SER A 611 -25.05 1.57 3.64
C SER A 611 -26.30 0.70 3.85
N ILE A 612 -26.15 -0.63 3.77
CA ILE A 612 -27.27 -1.57 3.82
C ILE A 612 -27.43 -2.07 5.27
N PRO A 613 -28.61 -1.88 5.92
CA PRO A 613 -28.82 -2.36 7.28
C PRO A 613 -28.95 -3.89 7.29
N THR A 614 -27.95 -4.57 7.85
CA THR A 614 -27.86 -6.05 7.85
C THR A 614 -28.40 -6.71 9.11
N ILE A 615 -28.37 -6.04 10.28
CA ILE A 615 -28.64 -6.65 11.59
C ILE A 615 -30.09 -7.16 11.68
N VAL A 616 -30.25 -8.44 12.01
CA VAL A 616 -31.55 -9.08 12.25
C VAL A 616 -31.83 -9.18 13.76
N THR A 617 -32.87 -8.47 14.23
CA THR A 617 -33.43 -8.72 15.57
C THR A 617 -34.38 -9.93 15.51
N VAL A 618 -33.95 -11.04 16.09
CA VAL A 618 -34.75 -12.27 16.19
C VAL A 618 -35.84 -12.07 17.23
N ARG A 619 -37.05 -12.59 16.97
CA ARG A 619 -38.11 -12.67 17.99
C ARG A 619 -37.85 -13.85 18.91
N GLU A 620 -37.36 -13.57 20.11
CA GLU A 620 -37.36 -14.55 21.19
C GLU A 620 -38.80 -14.93 21.55
N LYS A 621 -39.08 -16.24 21.63
CA LYS A 621 -40.33 -16.75 22.21
C LYS A 621 -40.25 -16.56 23.73
N LYS A 622 -41.03 -15.63 24.28
CA LYS A 622 -41.43 -15.70 25.68
C LYS A 622 -42.50 -16.79 25.81
N GLU A 623 -42.10 -17.98 26.21
CA GLU A 623 -43.05 -19.04 26.56
C GLU A 623 -43.61 -18.75 27.96
N SER A 624 -44.93 -18.70 28.05
CA SER A 624 -45.67 -18.27 29.25
C SER A 624 -45.77 -19.39 30.27
N ALA A 625 -45.36 -19.13 31.51
CA ALA A 625 -45.42 -20.12 32.59
C ALA A 625 -46.86 -20.43 33.02
N SER A 626 -47.13 -21.72 33.23
CA SER A 626 -48.26 -22.24 34.03
C SER A 626 -47.79 -23.48 34.79
N THR A 627 -48.30 -23.68 36.00
CA THR A 627 -47.56 -24.36 37.08
C THR A 627 -48.15 -25.73 37.46
N LEU A 628 -47.36 -26.50 38.24
CA LEU A 628 -47.68 -27.65 39.12
C LEU A 628 -47.22 -29.04 38.62
N LYS A 629 -46.71 -29.94 39.48
CA LYS A 629 -45.84 -29.79 40.67
C LYS A 629 -45.29 -31.18 41.11
N ASP A 630 -44.36 -31.14 42.08
CA ASP A 630 -43.83 -32.26 42.88
C ASP A 630 -42.85 -33.24 42.19
N GLN A 631 -41.73 -33.69 42.79
CA GLN A 631 -40.80 -33.24 43.86
C GLN A 631 -39.67 -34.33 43.96
N PRO A 632 -38.56 -34.19 44.73
CA PRO A 632 -37.82 -33.01 45.20
C PRO A 632 -36.27 -33.07 44.96
N GLN A 633 -35.59 -31.90 45.03
CA GLN A 633 -34.19 -31.65 45.49
C GLN A 633 -32.99 -32.45 44.91
N MET A 634 -31.88 -31.81 44.51
CA MET A 634 -31.04 -30.94 45.37
C MET A 634 -30.54 -29.64 44.71
N ASP A 635 -30.06 -28.73 45.57
CA ASP A 635 -29.70 -27.34 45.25
C ASP A 635 -28.37 -27.12 44.52
N VAL A 636 -28.39 -26.21 43.52
CA VAL A 636 -27.27 -25.32 43.21
C VAL A 636 -27.82 -23.90 42.99
N ARG A 637 -27.44 -22.96 43.86
CA ARG A 637 -27.45 -21.51 43.61
C ARG A 637 -26.11 -21.17 42.91
N VAL A 638 -25.92 -20.11 42.11
CA VAL A 638 -26.14 -18.68 42.39
C VAL A 638 -26.22 -17.88 41.06
N GLU A 639 -26.78 -16.68 41.20
CA GLU A 639 -26.98 -15.49 40.35
C GLU A 639 -25.97 -15.12 39.21
N GLU A 640 -26.53 -14.28 38.32
CA GLU A 640 -25.95 -13.17 37.53
C GLU A 640 -24.42 -12.91 37.52
N VAL A 641 -23.83 -12.97 36.32
CA VAL A 641 -22.64 -12.19 35.90
C VAL A 641 -22.84 -11.87 34.39
N LEU A 642 -23.35 -10.70 33.99
CA LEU A 642 -22.71 -9.37 33.90
C LEU A 642 -21.42 -9.36 33.04
N GLU A 643 -21.25 -8.33 32.20
CA GLU A 643 -20.04 -8.19 31.37
C GLU A 643 -18.79 -7.89 32.23
N LYS A 644 -17.72 -8.71 32.10
CA LYS A 644 -16.33 -8.23 31.86
C LYS A 644 -15.24 -9.30 31.78
N GLU A 645 -14.17 -8.88 31.10
CA GLU A 645 -12.73 -9.17 31.31
C GLU A 645 -12.20 -10.62 31.34
N ILE A 646 -11.49 -10.95 30.25
CA ILE A 646 -10.08 -11.37 30.23
C ILE A 646 -9.56 -12.12 31.48
N SER A 647 -9.29 -13.43 31.34
CA SER A 647 -7.92 -13.95 31.47
C SER A 647 -7.78 -15.36 30.89
N ASN A 648 -6.54 -15.87 30.88
CA ASN A 648 -6.22 -17.28 30.62
C ASN A 648 -6.42 -18.10 31.90
N THR A 649 -6.52 -19.44 31.77
CA THR A 649 -5.62 -20.42 32.41
C THR A 649 -5.78 -21.77 31.70
N CYS A 650 -4.76 -22.63 31.73
CA CYS A 650 -4.74 -23.94 31.06
C CYS A 650 -4.26 -25.02 32.06
N LEU A 651 -4.85 -26.21 31.98
CA LEU A 651 -4.55 -27.45 32.72
C LEU A 651 -4.92 -28.62 31.78
N ILE A 652 -4.13 -29.67 31.50
CA ILE A 652 -2.93 -30.29 32.10
C ILE A 652 -3.19 -30.92 33.48
N SER A 653 -2.80 -32.18 33.79
CA SER A 653 -2.14 -33.26 33.00
C SER A 653 -3.15 -34.40 32.67
N ALA A 654 -2.91 -35.73 32.58
CA ALA A 654 -1.78 -36.62 32.88
C ALA A 654 -1.88 -37.99 32.14
N ASP A 655 -0.91 -38.92 32.14
CA ASP A 655 0.57 -38.89 31.96
C ASP A 655 1.09 -40.35 31.85
N SER A 656 1.94 -40.69 30.87
CA SER A 656 2.82 -41.90 30.78
C SER A 656 3.79 -41.68 29.60
N GLU A 657 5.13 -41.69 29.74
CA GLU A 657 6.04 -42.84 29.95
C GLU A 657 6.05 -43.85 28.76
N GLU A 658 7.17 -44.17 28.10
CA GLU A 658 8.56 -43.68 28.22
C GLU A 658 9.42 -44.04 26.96
N GLN A 659 10.73 -43.69 27.00
CA GLN A 659 11.88 -44.22 26.21
C GLN A 659 12.44 -43.46 24.97
N ASN A 660 13.71 -43.05 25.15
CA ASN A 660 14.86 -42.76 24.24
C ASN A 660 14.60 -42.36 22.76
N ASP A 661 14.97 -41.19 22.25
CA ASP A 661 16.15 -40.30 22.40
C ASP A 661 17.34 -40.60 21.46
N GLN A 662 17.49 -39.73 20.44
CA GLN A 662 18.74 -39.05 20.09
C GLN A 662 18.44 -37.90 19.11
N ARG A 663 18.13 -36.70 19.64
CA ARG A 663 17.91 -35.50 18.80
C ARG A 663 19.18 -34.65 18.64
N ILE A 664 19.65 -34.51 17.41
CA ILE A 664 20.69 -33.52 17.04
C ILE A 664 20.14 -32.10 17.29
N LYS A 665 20.93 -31.26 17.96
CA LYS A 665 20.54 -29.91 18.40
C LYS A 665 20.71 -28.86 17.29
N PRO A 666 19.71 -28.00 17.05
CA PRO A 666 19.92 -26.65 16.53
C PRO A 666 19.80 -25.60 17.67
N ARG A 667 20.88 -24.88 17.94
CA ARG A 667 20.92 -23.62 18.72
C ARG A 667 21.86 -22.65 17.98
N ALA A 668 21.60 -21.35 17.88
CA ALA A 668 20.38 -20.59 18.18
C ALA A 668 20.41 -19.26 17.39
N ALA A 669 19.25 -18.71 17.00
CA ALA A 669 19.19 -17.48 16.18
C ALA A 669 17.87 -16.66 16.29
N THR A 670 17.21 -16.64 17.46
CA THR A 670 15.83 -16.09 17.58
C THR A 670 15.59 -15.18 18.81
N CYS A 671 16.48 -14.21 19.07
CA CYS A 671 16.30 -13.23 20.16
C CYS A 671 16.55 -11.78 19.72
N LEU A 672 15.84 -11.32 18.69
CA LEU A 672 15.78 -9.90 18.33
C LEU A 672 14.65 -9.18 19.11
N PRO A 673 14.80 -7.88 19.43
CA PRO A 673 13.76 -7.12 20.12
C PRO A 673 12.48 -7.02 19.29
N LEU A 674 11.33 -7.25 19.92
CA LEU A 674 10.02 -7.18 19.27
C LEU A 674 9.74 -5.78 18.71
N ALA A 675 9.34 -5.73 17.44
CA ALA A 675 9.11 -4.50 16.70
C ALA A 675 8.01 -3.62 17.33
N LYS A 676 8.12 -2.30 17.14
CA LYS A 676 7.36 -1.29 17.89
C LYS A 676 5.83 -1.45 17.77
N GLY A 677 5.21 -1.99 18.82
CA GLY A 677 3.96 -1.44 19.35
C GLY A 677 2.71 -2.32 19.39
N MET A 678 2.68 -3.51 18.77
CA MET A 678 1.48 -4.37 18.72
C MET A 678 1.71 -5.88 18.99
N CYS A 679 2.85 -6.26 19.57
CA CYS A 679 2.96 -7.59 20.17
C CYS A 679 2.20 -7.64 21.52
N ARG A 680 1.57 -8.77 21.82
CA ARG A 680 0.94 -9.02 23.13
C ARG A 680 2.02 -9.51 24.09
N TRP A 681 2.08 -8.91 25.28
CA TRP A 681 2.95 -9.40 26.36
C TRP A 681 2.51 -10.81 26.77
N ILE A 682 3.44 -11.76 26.76
CA ILE A 682 3.18 -13.16 27.16
C ILE A 682 3.39 -13.36 28.66
N ALA A 683 2.83 -14.43 29.24
CA ALA A 683 2.84 -14.66 30.68
C ALA A 683 4.27 -14.72 31.26
N GLU A 684 5.14 -15.52 30.64
CA GLU A 684 6.55 -15.69 31.00
C GLU A 684 7.33 -14.36 30.99
N GLU A 685 7.06 -13.50 30.01
CA GLU A 685 7.66 -12.16 29.91
C GLU A 685 7.15 -11.21 31.01
N ILE A 686 5.87 -11.34 31.37
CA ILE A 686 5.25 -10.57 32.45
C ILE A 686 5.83 -11.00 33.82
N GLU A 687 6.08 -12.29 34.05
CA GLU A 687 6.78 -12.78 35.24
C GLU A 687 8.18 -12.20 35.37
N ILE A 688 8.95 -12.18 34.27
CA ILE A 688 10.30 -11.57 34.25
C ILE A 688 10.20 -10.07 34.59
N LEU A 689 9.18 -9.37 34.06
CA LEU A 689 8.95 -7.96 34.37
C LEU A 689 8.57 -7.73 35.85
N TYR A 690 7.77 -8.61 36.47
CA TYR A 690 7.49 -8.54 37.92
C TYR A 690 8.73 -8.86 38.77
N MET A 691 9.53 -9.86 38.39
CA MET A 691 10.81 -10.20 39.05
C MET A 691 11.79 -9.01 39.05
N VAL A 692 11.78 -8.24 37.95
CA VAL A 692 12.58 -7.02 37.78
C VAL A 692 12.04 -5.87 38.63
N LEU A 693 10.73 -5.67 38.68
CA LEU A 693 10.08 -4.65 39.51
C LEU A 693 10.32 -4.85 41.02
N GLY A 694 10.24 -6.09 41.50
CA GLY A 694 10.43 -6.41 42.92
C GLY A 694 11.82 -6.05 43.49
N ARG A 695 12.81 -5.80 42.62
CA ARG A 695 14.21 -5.53 43.01
C ARG A 695 14.57 -4.04 43.14
N LYS A 696 13.60 -3.11 43.08
CA LYS A 696 13.74 -1.66 43.34
C LYS A 696 15.00 -0.99 42.71
N ARG A 697 15.18 -1.10 41.39
CA ARG A 697 16.30 -0.48 40.64
C ARG A 697 15.85 0.71 39.78
N LYS A 698 16.81 1.50 39.26
CA LYS A 698 16.50 2.57 38.30
C LYS A 698 15.96 1.98 36.99
N HIS A 699 15.10 2.72 36.28
CA HIS A 699 14.41 2.22 35.08
C HIS A 699 15.31 1.63 33.99
N ASP A 700 16.53 2.13 33.85
CA ASP A 700 17.45 1.71 32.80
C ASP A 700 18.28 0.48 33.19
N GLU A 701 18.70 0.39 34.46
CA GLU A 701 19.28 -0.83 35.06
C GLU A 701 18.25 -1.99 35.05
N GLY A 702 16.98 -1.67 35.31
CA GLY A 702 15.88 -2.63 35.22
C GLY A 702 15.63 -3.13 33.80
N TYR A 703 15.82 -2.29 32.78
CA TYR A 703 15.59 -2.69 31.39
C TYR A 703 16.62 -3.72 30.89
N GLU A 704 17.90 -3.49 31.15
CA GLU A 704 18.94 -4.46 30.74
C GLU A 704 18.80 -5.78 31.52
N MET A 705 18.47 -5.74 32.82
CA MET A 705 18.20 -6.97 33.59
C MET A 705 16.96 -7.74 33.07
N TYR A 706 15.90 -7.04 32.66
CA TYR A 706 14.73 -7.65 32.00
C TYR A 706 15.11 -8.32 30.67
N LYS A 707 15.90 -7.64 29.84
CA LYS A 707 16.40 -8.15 28.56
C LYS A 707 17.28 -9.40 28.77
N ASP A 708 18.20 -9.37 29.73
CA ASP A 708 19.10 -10.49 30.02
C ASP A 708 18.36 -11.73 30.54
N GLU A 709 17.35 -11.56 31.41
CA GLU A 709 16.53 -12.68 31.87
C GLU A 709 15.62 -13.24 30.76
N CYS A 710 15.12 -12.40 29.85
CA CYS A 710 14.43 -12.87 28.64
C CYS A 710 15.37 -13.68 27.74
N LEU A 711 16.60 -13.18 27.50
CA LEU A 711 17.62 -13.90 26.73
C LEU A 711 17.99 -15.26 27.35
N LYS A 712 18.18 -15.33 28.68
CA LYS A 712 18.45 -16.60 29.40
C LYS A 712 17.31 -17.61 29.29
N LYS A 713 16.06 -17.14 29.38
CA LYS A 713 14.86 -17.98 29.21
C LYS A 713 14.49 -18.23 27.74
N ASN A 714 15.25 -17.70 26.78
CA ASN A 714 14.95 -17.77 25.33
C ASN A 714 13.57 -17.17 24.96
N VAL A 715 13.12 -16.19 25.75
CA VAL A 715 11.86 -15.45 25.63
C VAL A 715 12.07 -14.19 24.78
N PRO A 716 11.19 -13.86 23.82
CA PRO A 716 11.29 -12.62 23.06
C PRO A 716 10.98 -11.40 23.95
N PHE A 717 11.78 -10.33 23.82
CA PHE A 717 11.68 -9.14 24.67
C PHE A 717 11.23 -7.90 23.91
N HIS A 718 10.44 -7.05 24.56
CA HIS A 718 10.02 -5.75 24.06
C HIS A 718 11.11 -4.66 24.19
N GLY A 719 11.06 -3.67 23.30
CA GLY A 719 11.93 -2.49 23.35
C GLY A 719 11.69 -1.59 24.59
N LYS A 720 12.73 -0.84 24.99
CA LYS A 720 12.79 0.04 26.19
C LYS A 720 11.58 0.95 26.39
N ASP A 721 11.02 1.52 25.31
CA ASP A 721 9.83 2.38 25.38
C ASP A 721 8.54 1.61 25.70
N ALA A 722 8.43 0.35 25.30
CA ALA A 722 7.30 -0.52 25.62
C ALA A 722 7.41 -1.01 27.07
N PHE A 723 8.61 -1.42 27.50
CA PHE A 723 8.92 -1.76 28.90
C PHE A 723 8.57 -0.62 29.87
N ARG A 724 9.07 0.60 29.62
CA ARG A 724 8.74 1.80 30.42
C ARG A 724 7.23 2.05 30.51
N ARG A 725 6.49 1.94 29.39
CA ARG A 725 5.02 2.13 29.35
C ARG A 725 4.23 0.98 30.01
N LYS A 726 4.73 -0.26 30.01
CA LYS A 726 4.12 -1.39 30.73
C LYS A 726 4.29 -1.22 32.24
N ILE A 727 5.49 -0.86 32.70
CA ILE A 727 5.77 -0.54 34.10
C ILE A 727 4.88 0.61 34.61
N GLN A 728 4.72 1.69 33.83
CA GLN A 728 3.86 2.83 34.20
C GLN A 728 2.36 2.48 34.34
N ARG A 729 1.89 1.35 33.79
CA ARG A 729 0.55 0.83 34.05
C ARG A 729 0.53 -0.04 35.29
N VAL A 730 1.40 -1.05 35.35
CA VAL A 730 1.51 -1.98 36.50
C VAL A 730 1.73 -1.23 37.83
N ALA A 731 2.47 -0.12 37.82
CA ALA A 731 2.66 0.73 39.00
C ALA A 731 1.39 1.50 39.45
N LYS A 732 0.47 1.82 38.53
CA LYS A 732 -0.86 2.37 38.88
C LYS A 732 -1.80 1.29 39.40
N ASP A 733 -1.75 0.11 38.79
CA ASP A 733 -2.57 -1.04 39.18
C ASP A 733 -2.21 -1.51 40.60
N ILE A 734 -0.93 -1.44 40.98
CA ILE A 734 -0.46 -1.69 42.36
C ILE A 734 -0.77 -0.49 43.29
N GLY A 735 -0.56 0.74 42.82
CA GLY A 735 -0.80 1.98 43.59
C GLY A 735 -2.28 2.35 43.79
N SER A 736 -3.19 1.41 43.58
CA SER A 736 -4.63 1.54 43.84
C SER A 736 -5.19 0.41 44.74
N GLN A 737 -4.30 -0.33 45.42
CA GLN A 737 -4.62 -1.33 46.45
C GLN A 737 -3.88 -1.05 47.78
N THR A 738 -3.67 0.22 48.11
CA THR A 738 -3.10 0.73 49.37
C THR A 738 -3.82 2.01 49.79
#